data_AF-A0A6J1TEL9-F1
#
_entry.id   AF-A0A6J1TEL9-F1
#
_cell.length_a   1.000
_cell.length_b   1.000
_cell.length_c   1.000
_cell.angle_alpha   90.00
_cell.angle_beta   90.00
_cell.angle_gamma   90.00
#
_symmetry.space_group_name_H-M   'P 1'
#
loop_
_entity.id
_entity.type
_entity.pdbx_description
1 polymer ?
#
loop_
_entity_poly.entity_id
_entity_poly.type
_entity_poly.pdbx_seq_one_letter_code
_entity_poly.pdbx_strand_id
1 'polypeptide(L)'
;MPMIRPEHNEDQVESHVTDWPTIGPQPVNEFTTDGYLTMAFPCLFPTGEGDLRSGRTTKIHTADYFKFLMEYSDRRFSCHPTFRFFALNSMMRWNALTNGRVFIRNNPRFNDMTAADLRRRIRAGERNILKQALYHGNKLKGTRQYWQSRCGELLDMVNQLGIPTLFMTLSAADLHWSDFFRLVSPGEDFETMTETRRQQLLCENPHIADTFFAERTKFFITKVFKVKYNVKDYWFRFEYQHRGSPHVHGIVYLDGAPDVSNLKDASQEHLDAVIRYFDSLVSTMNPGKDLPPADIHPCRKKFSEVTDPVRDLGELLNRVQHHRCSNHYCIRVDRTTGQPVCRFKFPFQEEPITRLFENEKGLWELITARNDSLLNKYMQWVIQLWRANMDASPVLSMKFMLRYIAKYTAKGEKQSVTCRELVGSILDDAGDEDSARSVIQKLLIKTVSERDYSAQEVCHILTGQPLHMSSRSFNVVNLRKDEWVELRPDGHGGDGDGEDVDDPVGHADAQGDAERQGAAEGEEGADEAIAGGEDVSTFPAFVKAYQNRRLVAMNDLTLFQVAKAYSWRNKRWSRNMRNGRPHDAVVRAFPRLKLTGNEEKDEDFYRIQVLLHTAWRTEEDAKGAFDTWKAAFEARVPAGLVPVEAMEGAVAEAAAEMAVEEALFEPPEEPEAEVDAEVMEQWMALARMGPNGQAERVELGRREMDLAYDWQESAGAYGDITTLRHFISTQKALHVAADDDIVVDDVVYTPEQQGLINLVQEQINALRNGAPPRGHDAVPKRVQIQGSLA
;
A
#
# COMPACT_ATOMS: atom_id res chain seq x y z
N MET A 1 0.24 29.39 24.90
CA MET A 1 -1.04 29.71 25.56
C MET A 1 -1.67 28.40 26.03
N PRO A 2 -2.08 28.27 27.29
CA PRO A 2 -2.88 27.11 27.71
C PRO A 2 -4.25 27.20 27.03
N MET A 3 -4.65 26.13 26.33
CA MET A 3 -5.97 26.05 25.71
C MET A 3 -7.03 26.03 26.81
N ILE A 4 -7.79 27.12 26.88
CA ILE A 4 -9.03 27.21 27.65
C ILE A 4 -10.01 26.22 27.02
N ARG A 5 -10.44 25.21 27.79
CA ARG A 5 -11.54 24.33 27.38
C ARG A 5 -12.81 25.19 27.24
N PRO A 6 -13.54 25.15 26.13
CA PRO A 6 -14.86 25.76 26.08
C PRO A 6 -15.74 25.03 27.09
N GLU A 7 -16.37 25.77 28.00
CA GLU A 7 -17.46 25.25 28.82
C GLU A 7 -18.58 24.81 27.86
N HIS A 8 -18.80 23.51 27.76
CA HIS A 8 -19.98 22.98 27.09
C HIS A 8 -21.20 23.28 27.96
N ASN A 9 -22.13 24.08 27.42
CA ASN A 9 -23.49 24.16 27.95
C ASN A 9 -24.09 22.74 27.92
N GLU A 10 -24.31 22.16 29.10
CA GLU A 10 -24.81 20.79 29.28
C GLU A 10 -26.29 20.60 28.86
N ASP A 11 -27.00 21.67 28.49
CA ASP A 11 -28.46 21.65 28.34
C ASP A 11 -29.02 21.41 26.91
N GLN A 12 -28.20 21.02 25.91
CA GLN A 12 -28.71 20.76 24.54
C GLN A 12 -28.03 19.60 23.78
N VAL A 13 -27.77 18.46 24.43
CA VAL A 13 -27.50 17.22 23.69
C VAL A 13 -28.53 16.19 24.13
N GLU A 14 -29.59 15.99 23.32
CA GLU A 14 -30.36 14.74 23.39
C GLU A 14 -29.35 13.61 23.21
N SER A 15 -29.07 12.85 24.28
CA SER A 15 -28.14 11.74 24.22
C SER A 15 -28.71 10.67 23.28
N HIS A 16 -28.22 10.65 22.05
CA HIS A 16 -28.55 9.60 21.09
C HIS A 16 -27.99 8.28 21.62
N VAL A 17 -28.85 7.45 22.23
CA VAL A 17 -28.45 6.13 22.71
C VAL A 17 -28.42 5.17 21.52
N THR A 18 -27.22 4.75 21.11
CA THR A 18 -27.06 3.72 20.08
C THR A 18 -27.57 2.38 20.59
N ASP A 19 -28.43 1.72 19.82
CA ASP A 19 -28.99 0.41 20.17
C ASP A 19 -27.90 -0.66 20.33
N TRP A 20 -28.17 -1.64 21.19
CA TRP A 20 -27.28 -2.81 21.34
C TRP A 20 -27.19 -3.59 20.02
N PRO A 21 -25.99 -4.07 19.62
CA PRO A 21 -25.83 -4.87 18.42
C PRO A 21 -26.68 -6.15 18.49
N THR A 22 -27.47 -6.40 17.45
CA THR A 22 -28.29 -7.62 17.31
C THR A 22 -27.82 -8.45 16.12
N ILE A 23 -27.94 -9.77 16.23
CA ILE A 23 -27.63 -10.70 15.13
C ILE A 23 -28.94 -11.04 14.42
N GLY A 24 -29.04 -10.65 13.15
CA GLY A 24 -30.17 -10.96 12.28
C GLY A 24 -29.77 -11.84 11.09
N PRO A 25 -30.74 -12.47 10.41
CA PRO A 25 -30.49 -13.26 9.21
C PRO A 25 -30.12 -12.40 7.98
N GLN A 26 -30.36 -11.08 8.05
CA GLN A 26 -30.07 -10.14 6.97
C GLN A 26 -28.80 -9.34 7.29
N PRO A 27 -27.84 -9.24 6.34
CA PRO A 27 -26.68 -8.37 6.50
C PRO A 27 -27.10 -6.90 6.69
N VAL A 28 -26.45 -6.21 7.61
CA VAL A 28 -26.65 -4.76 7.82
C VAL A 28 -26.03 -3.95 6.70
N ASN A 29 -26.60 -2.77 6.42
CA ASN A 29 -26.10 -1.88 5.39
C ASN A 29 -25.06 -0.91 5.96
N GLU A 30 -23.78 -1.15 5.68
CA GLU A 30 -22.64 -0.33 6.13
C GLU A 30 -22.68 1.14 5.69
N PHE A 31 -23.55 1.52 4.75
CA PHE A 31 -23.69 2.89 4.25
C PHE A 31 -24.76 3.72 4.96
N THR A 32 -25.78 3.06 5.49
CA THR A 32 -26.99 3.74 6.01
C THR A 32 -27.32 3.35 7.44
N THR A 33 -26.75 2.27 7.97
CA THR A 33 -26.93 1.88 9.36
C THR A 33 -26.15 2.83 10.26
N ASP A 34 -26.88 3.61 11.07
CA ASP A 34 -26.29 4.46 12.09
C ASP A 34 -25.62 3.61 13.18
N GLY A 35 -24.52 4.11 13.75
CA GLY A 35 -23.73 3.39 14.75
C GLY A 35 -23.08 2.09 14.25
N TYR A 36 -22.93 1.88 12.93
CA TYR A 36 -22.41 0.64 12.36
C TYR A 36 -21.02 0.24 12.93
N LEU A 37 -20.08 1.17 12.99
CA LEU A 37 -18.73 0.94 13.52
C LEU A 37 -18.74 0.76 15.03
N THR A 38 -19.55 1.55 15.74
CA THR A 38 -19.67 1.47 17.20
C THR A 38 -20.31 0.16 17.64
N MET A 39 -21.28 -0.36 16.87
CA MET A 39 -21.88 -1.69 17.07
C MET A 39 -20.92 -2.84 16.70
N ALA A 40 -20.11 -2.67 15.65
CA ALA A 40 -19.15 -3.70 15.22
C ALA A 40 -17.92 -3.80 16.14
N PHE A 41 -17.51 -2.69 16.74
CA PHE A 41 -16.33 -2.60 17.61
C PHE A 41 -16.64 -1.90 18.95
N PRO A 42 -17.57 -2.42 19.77
CA PRO A 42 -17.98 -1.76 21.01
C PRO A 42 -16.83 -1.60 22.01
N CYS A 43 -15.83 -2.50 21.96
CA CYS A 43 -14.61 -2.38 22.78
C CYS A 43 -13.71 -1.20 22.37
N LEU A 44 -13.81 -0.73 21.12
CA LEU A 44 -13.08 0.44 20.62
C LEU A 44 -13.91 1.73 20.72
N PHE A 45 -15.23 1.62 20.88
CA PHE A 45 -16.17 2.72 21.03
C PHE A 45 -17.06 2.52 22.28
N PRO A 46 -16.50 2.60 23.49
CA PRO A 46 -17.20 2.20 24.72
C PRO A 46 -18.41 3.08 25.07
N THR A 47 -18.48 4.31 24.53
CA THR A 47 -19.62 5.23 24.72
C THR A 47 -20.67 5.11 23.63
N GLY A 48 -20.44 4.31 22.59
CA GLY A 48 -21.31 4.26 21.41
C GLY A 48 -21.25 5.50 20.52
N GLU A 49 -20.34 6.44 20.81
CA GLU A 49 -20.16 7.69 20.07
C GLU A 49 -19.00 7.64 19.08
N GLY A 50 -18.95 8.63 18.19
CA GLY A 50 -17.83 8.80 17.26
C GLY A 50 -17.91 7.91 16.02
N ASP A 51 -19.08 7.34 15.71
CA ASP A 51 -19.30 6.57 14.47
C ASP A 51 -19.12 7.46 13.23
N LEU A 52 -18.51 6.95 12.17
CA LEU A 52 -18.36 7.69 10.90
C LEU A 52 -19.69 8.23 10.36
N ARG A 53 -20.81 7.53 10.63
CA ARG A 53 -22.16 7.85 10.16
C ARG A 53 -22.95 8.76 11.07
N SER A 54 -22.49 8.98 12.30
CA SER A 54 -23.17 9.92 13.21
C SER A 54 -23.29 11.30 12.59
N GLY A 55 -24.44 11.95 12.79
CA GLY A 55 -24.69 13.32 12.35
C GLY A 55 -23.66 14.29 12.95
N ARG A 56 -23.07 15.13 12.10
CA ARG A 56 -22.06 16.13 12.49
C ARG A 56 -22.31 17.45 11.78
N THR A 57 -22.00 18.55 12.46
CA THR A 57 -22.02 19.90 11.87
C THR A 57 -20.95 20.08 10.80
N THR A 58 -19.78 19.50 11.02
CA THR A 58 -18.67 19.50 10.07
C THR A 58 -18.55 18.13 9.43
N LYS A 59 -18.44 18.12 8.11
CA LYS A 59 -18.21 16.92 7.35
C LYS A 59 -16.78 16.38 7.58
N ILE A 60 -16.68 15.09 7.88
CA ILE A 60 -15.39 14.39 7.99
C ILE A 60 -15.26 13.41 6.82
N HIS A 61 -14.14 13.48 6.09
CA HIS A 61 -13.88 12.51 5.04
C HIS A 61 -13.44 11.17 5.63
N THR A 62 -13.80 10.08 4.97
CA THR A 62 -13.53 8.73 5.45
C THR A 62 -12.04 8.44 5.68
N ALA A 63 -11.17 8.95 4.81
CA ALA A 63 -9.72 8.79 4.96
C ALA A 63 -9.22 9.49 6.23
N ASP A 64 -9.67 10.73 6.48
CA ASP A 64 -9.31 11.49 7.68
C ASP A 64 -9.85 10.85 8.95
N TYR A 65 -11.06 10.31 8.89
CA TYR A 65 -11.66 9.57 10.00
C TYR A 65 -10.83 8.34 10.39
N PHE A 66 -10.53 7.45 9.44
CA PHE A 66 -9.74 6.26 9.77
C PHE A 66 -8.31 6.61 10.13
N LYS A 67 -7.71 7.61 9.49
CA LYS A 67 -6.39 8.12 9.88
C LYS A 67 -6.38 8.58 11.34
N PHE A 68 -7.35 9.41 11.73
CA PHE A 68 -7.50 9.88 13.10
C PHE A 68 -7.63 8.72 14.10
N LEU A 69 -8.44 7.70 13.79
CA LEU A 69 -8.56 6.52 14.65
C LEU A 69 -7.25 5.73 14.74
N MET A 70 -6.53 5.56 13.63
CA MET A 70 -5.24 4.87 13.63
C MET A 70 -4.15 5.63 14.38
N GLU A 71 -4.23 6.97 14.42
CA GLU A 71 -3.32 7.87 15.15
C GLU A 71 -3.83 8.22 16.56
N TYR A 72 -4.91 7.57 17.01
CA TYR A 72 -5.54 7.87 18.30
C TYR A 72 -4.57 7.65 19.46
N SER A 73 -4.57 8.54 20.45
CA SER A 73 -3.49 8.66 21.44
C SER A 73 -3.25 7.42 22.30
N ASP A 74 -4.31 6.66 22.61
CA ASP A 74 -4.19 5.40 23.38
C ASP A 74 -3.86 4.17 22.51
N ARG A 75 -3.83 4.36 21.18
CA ARG A 75 -3.49 3.38 20.14
C ARG A 75 -4.44 2.20 20.01
N ARG A 76 -5.57 2.19 20.72
CA ARG A 76 -6.50 1.04 20.78
C ARG A 76 -6.91 0.52 19.41
N PHE A 77 -7.17 1.42 18.46
CA PHE A 77 -7.55 1.07 17.09
C PHE A 77 -6.40 0.46 16.29
N SER A 78 -5.20 1.03 16.39
CA SER A 78 -4.02 0.59 15.65
C SER A 78 -3.49 -0.77 16.14
N CYS A 79 -3.59 -1.01 17.45
CA CYS A 79 -3.19 -2.26 18.09
C CYS A 79 -4.24 -3.36 17.94
N HIS A 80 -5.51 -3.01 17.71
CA HIS A 80 -6.58 -4.00 17.60
C HIS A 80 -6.33 -4.97 16.43
N PRO A 81 -6.40 -6.30 16.66
CA PRO A 81 -5.96 -7.30 15.69
C PRO A 81 -6.75 -7.29 14.39
N THR A 82 -8.03 -6.89 14.43
CA THR A 82 -8.94 -6.93 13.26
C THR A 82 -9.38 -5.56 12.76
N PHE A 83 -9.35 -4.51 13.58
CA PHE A 83 -9.95 -3.21 13.22
C PHE A 83 -9.22 -2.57 12.05
N ARG A 84 -7.88 -2.59 12.09
CA ARG A 84 -7.03 -2.08 11.00
C ARG A 84 -7.34 -2.73 9.65
N PHE A 85 -7.55 -4.04 9.61
CA PHE A 85 -7.89 -4.76 8.38
C PHE A 85 -9.32 -4.43 7.93
N PHE A 86 -10.25 -4.34 8.88
CA PHE A 86 -11.61 -3.89 8.61
C PHE A 86 -11.62 -2.47 8.02
N ALA A 87 -10.86 -1.54 8.59
CA ALA A 87 -10.76 -0.15 8.14
C ALA A 87 -10.19 -0.07 6.73
N LEU A 88 -9.09 -0.80 6.45
CA LEU A 88 -8.50 -0.86 5.11
C LEU A 88 -9.47 -1.46 4.10
N ASN A 89 -10.08 -2.60 4.43
CA ASN A 89 -11.05 -3.27 3.56
C ASN A 89 -12.24 -2.35 3.24
N SER A 90 -12.80 -1.68 4.26
CA SER A 90 -13.89 -0.73 4.09
C SER A 90 -13.48 0.44 3.19
N MET A 91 -12.37 1.09 3.50
CA MET A 91 -11.85 2.20 2.69
C MET A 91 -11.58 1.78 1.24
N MET A 92 -10.96 0.63 1.01
CA MET A 92 -10.65 0.14 -0.34
C MET A 92 -11.92 -0.22 -1.13
N ARG A 93 -12.89 -0.91 -0.52
CA ARG A 93 -14.17 -1.22 -1.17
C ARG A 93 -14.95 0.04 -1.49
N TRP A 94 -15.04 0.99 -0.56
CA TRP A 94 -15.76 2.24 -0.77
C TRP A 94 -15.10 3.10 -1.86
N ASN A 95 -13.77 3.16 -1.88
CA ASN A 95 -13.03 3.81 -2.96
C ASN A 95 -13.23 3.10 -4.31
N ALA A 96 -13.26 1.77 -4.34
CA ALA A 96 -13.55 1.00 -5.55
C ALA A 96 -14.96 1.28 -6.10
N LEU A 97 -15.95 1.38 -5.20
CA LEU A 97 -17.31 1.78 -5.57
C LEU A 97 -17.33 3.18 -6.18
N THR A 98 -16.69 4.15 -5.53
CA THR A 98 -16.58 5.53 -6.02
C THR A 98 -15.88 5.58 -7.37
N ASN A 99 -14.75 4.91 -7.54
CA ASN A 99 -14.01 4.84 -8.80
C ASN A 99 -14.86 4.24 -9.93
N GLY A 100 -15.66 3.21 -9.62
CA GLY A 100 -16.63 2.64 -10.56
C GLY A 100 -17.71 3.64 -10.98
N ARG A 101 -18.24 4.44 -10.04
CA ARG A 101 -19.21 5.51 -10.37
C ARG A 101 -18.58 6.56 -11.29
N VAL A 102 -17.37 6.99 -10.97
CA VAL A 102 -16.68 7.99 -11.77
C VAL A 102 -16.34 7.45 -13.16
N PHE A 103 -15.96 6.17 -13.27
CA PHE A 103 -15.79 5.51 -14.58
C PHE A 103 -17.05 5.61 -15.42
N ILE A 104 -18.21 5.25 -14.87
CA ILE A 104 -19.50 5.29 -15.57
C ILE A 104 -19.85 6.72 -15.95
N ARG A 105 -19.72 7.68 -15.03
CA ARG A 105 -19.95 9.12 -15.29
C ARG A 105 -19.07 9.66 -16.43
N ASN A 106 -17.80 9.27 -16.46
CA ASN A 106 -16.85 9.69 -17.50
C ASN A 106 -17.05 8.91 -18.82
N ASN A 107 -17.90 7.88 -18.84
CA ASN A 107 -18.16 7.06 -20.01
C ASN A 107 -19.68 6.81 -20.14
N PRO A 108 -20.48 7.83 -20.50
CA PRO A 108 -21.95 7.76 -20.49
C PRO A 108 -22.53 6.60 -21.30
N ARG A 109 -21.79 6.11 -22.30
CA ARG A 109 -22.14 4.91 -23.07
C ARG A 109 -22.47 3.68 -22.21
N PHE A 110 -21.94 3.59 -20.98
CA PHE A 110 -22.19 2.46 -20.08
C PHE A 110 -23.37 2.67 -19.11
N ASN A 111 -24.00 3.85 -19.08
CA ASN A 111 -25.10 4.15 -18.15
C ASN A 111 -26.26 3.17 -18.31
N ASP A 112 -26.65 2.89 -19.56
CA ASP A 112 -27.80 2.06 -19.91
C ASP A 112 -27.43 0.62 -20.29
N MET A 113 -26.17 0.22 -20.09
CA MET A 113 -25.73 -1.13 -20.44
C MET A 113 -26.03 -2.13 -19.32
N THR A 114 -26.50 -3.32 -19.69
CA THR A 114 -26.66 -4.45 -18.78
C THR A 114 -25.42 -5.37 -18.80
N ALA A 115 -25.37 -6.33 -17.87
CA ALA A 115 -24.37 -7.38 -17.83
C ALA A 115 -24.44 -8.23 -19.11
N ALA A 116 -25.64 -8.51 -19.63
CA ALA A 116 -25.81 -9.21 -20.89
C ALA A 116 -25.17 -8.45 -22.08
N ASP A 117 -25.34 -7.13 -22.14
CA ASP A 117 -24.71 -6.30 -23.16
C ASP A 117 -23.18 -6.25 -23.02
N LEU A 118 -22.67 -6.15 -21.79
CA LEU A 118 -21.23 -6.26 -21.52
C LEU A 118 -20.68 -7.60 -21.98
N ARG A 119 -21.34 -8.73 -21.66
CA ARG A 119 -20.94 -10.07 -22.13
C ARG A 119 -20.91 -10.12 -23.65
N ARG A 120 -21.92 -9.58 -24.32
CA ARG A 120 -22.00 -9.53 -25.80
C ARG A 120 -20.82 -8.75 -26.39
N ARG A 121 -20.53 -7.55 -25.88
CA ARG A 121 -19.42 -6.70 -26.35
C ARG A 121 -18.05 -7.34 -26.11
N ILE A 122 -17.83 -7.95 -24.95
CA ILE A 122 -16.58 -8.65 -24.64
C ILE A 122 -16.37 -9.84 -25.58
N ARG A 123 -17.42 -10.63 -25.84
CA ARG A 123 -17.39 -11.73 -26.82
C ARG A 123 -17.17 -11.23 -28.25
N ALA A 124 -17.72 -10.08 -28.60
CA ALA A 124 -17.50 -9.41 -29.89
C ALA A 124 -16.08 -8.81 -30.05
N GLY A 125 -15.23 -8.88 -29.03
CA GLY A 125 -13.84 -8.45 -29.12
C GLY A 125 -13.56 -7.05 -28.59
N GLU A 126 -14.54 -6.35 -28.00
CA GLU A 126 -14.37 -5.04 -27.34
C GLU A 126 -13.65 -5.16 -25.97
N ARG A 127 -12.52 -5.87 -25.93
CA ARG A 127 -11.76 -6.20 -24.71
C ARG A 127 -11.16 -4.96 -24.02
N ASN A 128 -11.17 -3.80 -24.67
CA ASN A 128 -10.65 -2.55 -24.12
C ASN A 128 -11.55 -1.94 -23.05
N ILE A 129 -12.85 -2.29 -22.99
CA ILE A 129 -13.79 -1.77 -21.99
C ILE A 129 -13.32 -2.06 -20.56
N LEU A 130 -12.90 -3.29 -20.31
CA LEU A 130 -12.50 -3.75 -18.97
C LEU A 130 -11.11 -3.24 -18.59
N LYS A 131 -10.20 -3.11 -19.56
CA LYS A 131 -8.90 -2.46 -19.34
C LYS A 131 -9.09 -1.00 -18.95
N GLN A 132 -10.05 -0.31 -19.55
CA GLN A 132 -10.41 1.06 -19.17
C GLN A 132 -11.00 1.09 -17.77
N ALA A 133 -11.92 0.20 -17.41
CA ALA A 133 -12.48 0.14 -16.06
C ALA A 133 -11.40 -0.14 -14.99
N LEU A 134 -10.51 -1.12 -15.22
CA LEU A 134 -9.43 -1.45 -14.29
C LEU A 134 -8.39 -0.33 -14.14
N TYR A 135 -8.19 0.49 -15.18
CA TYR A 135 -7.33 1.67 -15.06
C TYR A 135 -7.84 2.65 -13.98
N HIS A 136 -9.15 2.73 -13.76
CA HIS A 136 -9.74 3.53 -12.68
C HIS A 136 -9.46 2.94 -11.28
N GLY A 137 -8.91 1.73 -11.19
CA GLY A 137 -8.37 1.16 -9.96
C GLY A 137 -7.01 1.72 -9.55
N ASN A 138 -6.37 2.59 -10.35
CA ASN A 138 -5.02 3.10 -10.08
C ASN A 138 -4.89 3.93 -8.78
N LYS A 139 -6.00 4.38 -8.18
CA LYS A 139 -6.04 5.06 -6.88
C LYS A 139 -6.18 4.11 -5.67
N LEU A 140 -6.43 2.82 -5.91
CA LEU A 140 -6.51 1.81 -4.85
C LEU A 140 -5.09 1.44 -4.40
N LYS A 141 -4.57 2.17 -3.41
CA LYS A 141 -3.20 2.00 -2.90
C LYS A 141 -2.90 0.54 -2.57
N GLY A 142 -1.71 0.06 -2.94
CA GLY A 142 -1.28 -1.31 -2.70
C GLY A 142 -1.76 -2.34 -3.73
N THR A 143 -2.76 -2.01 -4.56
CA THR A 143 -3.24 -2.91 -5.64
C THR A 143 -2.27 -2.96 -6.83
N ARG A 144 -2.43 -3.99 -7.66
CA ARG A 144 -1.70 -4.14 -8.92
C ARG A 144 -1.87 -2.94 -9.85
N GLN A 145 -3.07 -2.37 -9.91
CA GLN A 145 -3.42 -1.25 -10.78
C GLN A 145 -2.68 0.02 -10.35
N TYR A 146 -2.61 0.27 -9.03
CA TYR A 146 -1.80 1.34 -8.47
C TYR A 146 -0.33 1.18 -8.85
N TRP A 147 0.25 0.00 -8.60
CA TRP A 147 1.67 -0.25 -8.91
C TRP A 147 1.97 -0.23 -10.41
N GLN A 148 1.05 -0.67 -11.26
CA GLN A 148 1.20 -0.58 -12.71
C GLN A 148 1.27 0.89 -13.17
N SER A 149 0.45 1.77 -12.59
CA SER A 149 0.51 3.21 -12.87
C SER A 149 1.86 3.82 -12.44
N ARG A 150 2.31 3.51 -11.21
CA ARG A 150 3.60 3.96 -10.67
C ARG A 150 4.80 3.43 -11.45
N CYS A 151 4.72 2.21 -11.99
CA CYS A 151 5.74 1.67 -12.88
C CYS A 151 5.75 2.40 -14.23
N GLY A 152 4.58 2.79 -14.75
CA GLY A 152 4.48 3.62 -15.95
C GLY A 152 5.14 4.98 -15.79
N GLU A 153 5.09 5.57 -14.59
CA GLU A 153 5.81 6.81 -14.22
C GLU A 153 7.31 6.60 -14.17
N LEU A 154 7.76 5.52 -13.52
CA LEU A 154 9.17 5.16 -13.46
C LEU A 154 9.75 4.98 -14.86
N LEU A 155 9.01 4.34 -15.77
CA LEU A 155 9.42 4.18 -17.17
C LEU A 155 9.53 5.52 -17.89
N ASP A 156 8.56 6.43 -17.72
CA ASP A 156 8.65 7.77 -18.32
C ASP A 156 9.85 8.56 -17.78
N MET A 157 10.15 8.39 -16.50
CA MET A 157 11.29 9.02 -15.84
C MET A 157 12.61 8.51 -16.42
N VAL A 158 12.78 7.19 -16.55
CA VAL A 158 13.98 6.59 -17.16
C VAL A 158 14.11 6.98 -18.64
N ASN A 159 13.00 7.00 -19.39
CA ASN A 159 13.01 7.45 -20.79
C ASN A 159 13.52 8.88 -20.96
N GLN A 160 13.19 9.78 -20.02
CA GLN A 160 13.49 11.21 -20.15
C GLN A 160 14.79 11.63 -19.46
N LEU A 161 15.22 10.90 -18.43
CA LEU A 161 16.43 11.19 -17.67
C LEU A 161 17.62 10.32 -18.08
N GLY A 162 17.37 9.22 -18.80
CA GLY A 162 18.39 8.25 -19.20
C GLY A 162 18.56 7.10 -18.21
N ILE A 163 19.67 6.38 -18.33
CA ILE A 163 19.97 5.21 -17.49
C ILE A 163 20.30 5.70 -16.07
N PRO A 164 19.63 5.19 -15.00
CA PRO A 164 20.00 5.53 -13.63
C PRO A 164 21.40 5.00 -13.30
N THR A 165 22.03 5.53 -12.24
CA THR A 165 23.38 5.12 -11.83
C THR A 165 23.35 3.84 -10.99
N LEU A 166 22.45 3.79 -10.01
CA LEU A 166 22.37 2.69 -9.04
C LEU A 166 20.93 2.21 -8.90
N PHE A 167 20.78 0.90 -8.76
CA PHE A 167 19.69 0.30 -8.03
C PHE A 167 20.09 0.16 -6.56
N MET A 168 19.16 0.39 -5.63
CA MET A 168 19.39 0.28 -4.18
C MET A 168 18.20 -0.34 -3.45
N THR A 169 18.49 -1.13 -2.41
CA THR A 169 17.53 -1.51 -1.38
C THR A 169 17.99 -1.17 0.02
N LEU A 170 17.03 -0.92 0.91
CA LEU A 170 17.22 -0.72 2.34
C LEU A 170 16.20 -1.60 3.07
N SER A 171 16.68 -2.58 3.85
CA SER A 171 15.81 -3.41 4.69
C SER A 171 15.64 -2.78 6.07
N ALA A 172 14.66 -3.25 6.82
CA ALA A 172 14.57 -2.94 8.24
C ALA A 172 15.38 -3.94 9.09
N ALA A 173 16.00 -3.46 10.17
CA ALA A 173 16.56 -4.29 11.24
C ALA A 173 15.72 -4.10 12.51
N ASP A 174 14.42 -4.37 12.38
CA ASP A 174 13.36 -3.97 13.31
C ASP A 174 13.61 -4.36 14.77
N LEU A 175 14.24 -5.52 15.01
CA LEU A 175 14.55 -6.02 16.34
C LEU A 175 15.82 -5.42 16.96
N HIS A 176 16.51 -4.51 16.27
CA HIS A 176 17.84 -4.05 16.68
C HIS A 176 17.98 -2.53 16.73
N TRP A 177 16.98 -1.77 16.31
CA TRP A 177 17.02 -0.31 16.42
C TRP A 177 16.49 0.16 17.77
N SER A 178 17.39 0.48 18.70
CA SER A 178 17.06 0.91 20.06
C SER A 178 16.15 2.15 20.10
N ASP A 179 16.25 3.03 19.11
CA ASP A 179 15.40 4.23 19.00
C ASP A 179 13.93 3.88 18.78
N PHE A 180 13.62 2.79 18.07
CA PHE A 180 12.25 2.30 17.93
C PHE A 180 11.71 1.79 19.28
N PHE A 181 12.49 0.98 20.00
CA PHE A 181 12.06 0.43 21.30
C PHE A 181 11.87 1.49 22.37
N ARG A 182 12.66 2.58 22.32
CA ARG A 182 12.46 3.75 23.19
C ARG A 182 11.11 4.44 22.96
N LEU A 183 10.53 4.34 21.75
CA LEU A 183 9.21 4.90 21.45
C LEU A 183 8.08 4.01 21.96
N VAL A 184 8.22 2.68 21.81
CA VAL A 184 7.14 1.74 22.15
C VAL A 184 7.17 1.26 23.61
N SER A 185 8.33 1.34 24.27
CA SER A 185 8.49 1.05 25.70
C SER A 185 9.56 1.96 26.34
N PRO A 186 9.24 3.25 26.60
CA PRO A 186 10.19 4.22 27.13
C PRO A 186 10.72 3.92 28.55
N GLY A 187 10.11 2.97 29.26
CA GLY A 187 10.50 2.57 30.62
C GLY A 187 11.36 1.30 30.69
N GLU A 188 11.52 0.56 29.60
CA GLU A 188 12.33 -0.66 29.56
C GLU A 188 13.73 -0.36 28.98
N ASP A 189 14.78 -0.86 29.63
CA ASP A 189 16.12 -0.77 29.08
C ASP A 189 16.29 -1.76 27.92
N PHE A 190 16.44 -1.23 26.71
CA PHE A 190 16.64 -1.98 25.48
C PHE A 190 17.81 -2.97 25.55
N GLU A 191 18.89 -2.65 26.26
CA GLU A 191 20.07 -3.52 26.33
C GLU A 191 19.82 -4.79 27.14
N THR A 192 18.89 -4.73 28.10
CA THR A 192 18.46 -5.89 28.90
C THR A 192 17.27 -6.63 28.30
N MET A 193 16.61 -6.06 27.30
CA MET A 193 15.42 -6.62 26.68
C MET A 193 15.75 -7.93 25.96
N THR A 194 14.91 -8.95 26.15
CA THR A 194 15.05 -10.22 25.42
C THR A 194 14.60 -10.07 23.96
N GLU A 195 15.02 -10.97 23.08
CA GLU A 195 14.54 -10.95 21.69
C GLU A 195 13.05 -11.19 21.57
N THR A 196 12.50 -12.12 22.37
CA THR A 196 11.08 -12.38 22.45
C THR A 196 10.29 -11.13 22.85
N ARG A 197 10.77 -10.37 23.85
CA ARG A 197 10.13 -9.11 24.24
C ARG A 197 10.17 -8.06 23.12
N ARG A 198 11.28 -7.98 22.39
CA ARG A 198 11.40 -7.10 21.20
C ARG A 198 10.43 -7.50 20.09
N GLN A 199 10.30 -8.79 19.80
CA GLN A 199 9.36 -9.31 18.81
C GLN A 199 7.91 -9.01 19.20
N GLN A 200 7.56 -9.23 20.47
CA GLN A 200 6.25 -8.90 21.02
C GLN A 200 5.93 -7.40 20.83
N LEU A 201 6.83 -6.52 21.27
CA LEU A 201 6.66 -5.07 21.13
C LEU A 201 6.53 -4.63 19.66
N LEU A 202 7.28 -5.25 18.75
CA LEU A 202 7.15 -4.99 17.30
C LEU A 202 5.76 -5.38 16.78
N CYS A 203 5.29 -6.59 17.13
CA CYS A 203 4.00 -7.13 16.71
C CYS A 203 2.80 -6.36 17.30
N GLU A 204 2.90 -5.91 18.55
CA GLU A 204 1.87 -5.11 19.24
C GLU A 204 1.77 -3.69 18.71
N ASN A 205 2.83 -3.17 18.08
CA ASN A 205 2.94 -1.77 17.64
C ASN A 205 3.21 -1.61 16.14
N PRO A 206 2.41 -2.22 15.25
CA PRO A 206 2.68 -2.21 13.80
C PRO A 206 2.64 -0.80 13.21
N HIS A 207 1.80 0.10 13.73
CA HIS A 207 1.73 1.47 13.22
C HIS A 207 3.01 2.26 13.52
N ILE A 208 3.56 2.12 14.73
CA ILE A 208 4.79 2.82 15.14
C ILE A 208 5.96 2.24 14.36
N ALA A 209 6.02 0.93 14.20
CA ALA A 209 7.09 0.25 13.46
C ALA A 209 7.15 0.72 12.00
N ASP A 210 6.00 0.76 11.33
CA ASP A 210 5.90 1.27 9.96
C ASP A 210 6.28 2.76 9.86
N THR A 211 5.67 3.61 10.70
CA THR A 211 5.92 5.05 10.68
C THR A 211 7.39 5.37 10.98
N PHE A 212 7.99 4.65 11.94
CA PHE A 212 9.40 4.76 12.28
C PHE A 212 10.28 4.43 11.07
N PHE A 213 10.01 3.31 10.39
CA PHE A 213 10.75 2.94 9.19
C PHE A 213 10.62 3.99 8.09
N ALA A 214 9.40 4.45 7.80
CA ALA A 214 9.14 5.45 6.76
C ALA A 214 9.86 6.78 7.03
N GLU A 215 9.76 7.32 8.24
CA GLU A 215 10.46 8.55 8.63
C GLU A 215 11.97 8.35 8.67
N ARG A 216 12.46 7.20 9.16
CA ARG A 216 13.88 6.86 9.12
C ARG A 216 14.41 6.82 7.68
N THR A 217 13.70 6.18 6.75
CA THR A 217 14.10 6.12 5.34
C THR A 217 14.08 7.52 4.71
N LYS A 218 13.03 8.29 4.95
CA LYS A 218 12.90 9.66 4.47
C LYS A 218 14.05 10.54 4.97
N PHE A 219 14.35 10.50 6.26
CA PHE A 219 15.47 11.21 6.85
C PHE A 219 16.80 10.74 6.29
N PHE A 220 17.02 9.43 6.20
CA PHE A 220 18.24 8.86 5.64
C PHE A 220 18.48 9.31 4.20
N ILE A 221 17.48 9.20 3.32
CA ILE A 221 17.61 9.62 1.93
C ILE A 221 17.89 11.12 1.85
N THR A 222 17.12 11.95 2.56
CA THR A 222 17.16 13.41 2.39
C THR A 222 18.33 14.09 3.09
N LYS A 223 18.70 13.63 4.30
CA LYS A 223 19.69 14.28 5.16
C LYS A 223 21.04 13.56 5.20
N VAL A 224 21.11 12.30 4.81
CA VAL A 224 22.36 11.51 4.85
C VAL A 224 22.82 11.19 3.43
N PHE A 225 22.02 10.44 2.68
CA PHE A 225 22.40 9.90 1.39
C PHE A 225 22.68 11.01 0.35
N LYS A 226 21.78 12.01 0.24
CA LYS A 226 21.97 13.17 -0.66
C LYS A 226 23.10 14.10 -0.25
N VAL A 227 23.49 14.11 1.02
CA VAL A 227 24.62 14.92 1.49
C VAL A 227 25.92 14.21 1.16
N LYS A 228 25.96 12.89 1.33
CA LYS A 228 27.14 12.07 1.04
C LYS A 228 27.40 11.90 -0.45
N TYR A 229 26.34 11.71 -1.23
CA TYR A 229 26.39 11.45 -2.67
C TYR A 229 25.71 12.60 -3.40
N ASN A 230 26.30 13.06 -4.52
CA ASN A 230 25.71 14.13 -5.32
C ASN A 230 24.51 13.59 -6.13
N VAL A 231 23.39 13.35 -5.44
CA VAL A 231 22.18 12.77 -6.01
C VAL A 231 21.43 13.82 -6.82
N LYS A 232 21.33 13.59 -8.12
CA LYS A 232 20.58 14.42 -9.05
C LYS A 232 19.09 14.10 -9.00
N ASP A 233 18.74 12.82 -9.09
CA ASP A 233 17.38 12.31 -9.15
C ASP A 233 17.26 10.95 -8.47
N TYR A 234 16.06 10.58 -8.04
CA TYR A 234 15.74 9.29 -7.44
C TYR A 234 14.26 8.93 -7.58
N TRP A 235 13.97 7.64 -7.47
CA TRP A 235 12.64 7.09 -7.29
C TRP A 235 12.71 5.88 -6.35
N PHE A 236 11.92 5.89 -5.28
CA PHE A 236 11.87 4.84 -4.26
C PHE A 236 10.44 4.33 -4.05
N ARG A 237 10.31 3.06 -3.69
CA ARG A 237 9.07 2.35 -3.37
C ARG A 237 9.21 1.68 -2.01
N PHE A 238 8.16 1.75 -1.19
CA PHE A 238 7.97 0.91 -0.02
C PHE A 238 7.34 -0.43 -0.43
N GLU A 239 7.95 -1.54 0.00
CA GLU A 239 7.52 -2.91 -0.27
C GLU A 239 7.43 -3.68 1.05
N TYR A 240 6.30 -4.35 1.27
CA TYR A 240 6.03 -5.17 2.46
C TYR A 240 6.01 -6.62 2.00
N GLN A 241 7.08 -7.35 2.27
CA GLN A 241 7.20 -8.75 1.86
C GLN A 241 6.37 -9.66 2.78
N HIS A 242 6.22 -10.95 2.43
CA HIS A 242 5.46 -11.97 3.17
C HIS A 242 5.70 -12.04 4.71
N ARG A 243 6.80 -11.46 5.21
CA ARG A 243 7.15 -11.38 6.64
C ARG A 243 6.61 -10.13 7.35
N GLY A 244 5.92 -9.27 6.62
CA GLY A 244 5.36 -8.02 7.12
C GLY A 244 6.32 -6.84 7.19
N SER A 245 7.63 -7.08 7.42
CA SER A 245 8.66 -6.05 7.56
C SER A 245 8.91 -5.25 6.26
N PRO A 246 9.02 -3.91 6.35
CA PRO A 246 9.13 -3.04 5.20
C PRO A 246 10.54 -3.04 4.61
N HIS A 247 10.59 -2.85 3.30
CA HIS A 247 11.80 -2.61 2.52
C HIS A 247 11.59 -1.39 1.65
N VAL A 248 12.66 -0.65 1.39
CA VAL A 248 12.65 0.36 0.33
C VAL A 248 13.50 -0.10 -0.83
N HIS A 249 12.92 -0.05 -2.02
CA HIS A 249 13.57 -0.32 -3.30
C HIS A 249 13.61 0.96 -4.12
N GLY A 250 14.72 1.27 -4.77
CA GLY A 250 14.74 2.44 -5.65
C GLY A 250 15.89 2.52 -6.62
N ILE A 251 15.75 3.47 -7.53
CA ILE A 251 16.80 3.87 -8.47
C ILE A 251 17.29 5.27 -8.13
N VAL A 252 18.57 5.50 -8.36
CA VAL A 252 19.27 6.75 -8.04
C VAL A 252 20.10 7.18 -9.24
N TYR A 253 20.03 8.47 -9.56
CA TYR A 253 20.87 9.16 -10.52
C TYR A 253 21.89 9.99 -9.76
N LEU A 254 23.16 9.63 -9.87
CA LEU A 254 24.26 10.40 -9.32
C LEU A 254 24.81 11.32 -10.41
N ASP A 255 25.08 12.56 -10.02
CA ASP A 255 25.75 13.51 -10.89
C ASP A 255 27.23 13.14 -11.08
N GLY A 256 27.76 13.39 -12.28
CA GLY A 256 29.12 13.00 -12.65
C GLY A 256 29.36 11.51 -12.88
N ALA A 257 28.31 10.68 -12.98
CA ALA A 257 28.46 9.29 -13.39
C ALA A 257 28.92 9.18 -14.86
N PRO A 258 29.81 8.23 -15.20
CA PRO A 258 30.26 8.01 -16.57
C PRO A 258 29.10 7.49 -17.43
N ASP A 259 29.12 7.83 -18.73
CA ASP A 259 28.10 7.36 -19.66
C ASP A 259 28.19 5.84 -19.88
N VAL A 260 27.07 5.14 -19.70
CA VAL A 260 26.95 3.69 -19.88
C VAL A 260 25.98 3.33 -21.01
N SER A 261 25.55 4.31 -21.80
CA SER A 261 24.58 4.11 -22.88
C SER A 261 25.11 3.22 -24.00
N ASN A 262 26.42 3.28 -24.31
CA ASN A 262 27.08 2.43 -25.27
C ASN A 262 28.48 2.01 -24.80
N LEU A 263 28.53 0.95 -23.98
CA LEU A 263 29.79 0.37 -23.51
C LEU A 263 30.49 -0.52 -24.56
N LYS A 264 29.76 -1.00 -25.57
CA LYS A 264 30.30 -1.89 -26.60
C LYS A 264 31.32 -1.21 -27.50
N ASP A 265 31.04 0.04 -27.87
CA ASP A 265 31.91 0.83 -28.74
C ASP A 265 32.78 1.84 -27.94
N ALA A 266 32.82 1.70 -26.61
CA ALA A 266 33.58 2.59 -25.74
C ALA A 266 35.10 2.33 -25.82
N SER A 267 35.90 3.39 -25.65
CA SER A 267 37.35 3.25 -25.52
C SER A 267 37.73 2.54 -24.21
N GLN A 268 38.88 1.88 -24.19
CA GLN A 268 39.39 1.25 -22.96
C GLN A 268 39.52 2.26 -21.81
N GLU A 269 39.96 3.47 -22.09
CA GLU A 269 40.06 4.56 -21.10
C GLU A 269 38.71 4.87 -20.43
N HIS A 270 37.63 4.83 -21.21
CA HIS A 270 36.27 5.03 -20.72
C HIS A 270 35.78 3.84 -19.92
N LEU A 271 36.04 2.60 -20.38
CA LEU A 271 35.72 1.39 -19.61
C LEU A 271 36.44 1.39 -18.25
N ASP A 272 37.71 1.79 -18.21
CA ASP A 272 38.48 1.91 -16.97
C ASP A 272 37.92 3.02 -16.07
N ALA A 273 37.41 4.11 -16.65
CA ALA A 273 36.73 5.17 -15.89
C ALA A 273 35.41 4.67 -15.27
N VAL A 274 34.63 3.88 -16.00
CA VAL A 274 33.42 3.21 -15.51
C VAL A 274 33.75 2.27 -14.35
N ILE A 275 34.77 1.43 -14.51
CA ILE A 275 35.24 0.52 -13.45
C ILE A 275 35.62 1.30 -12.20
N ARG A 276 36.53 2.29 -12.31
CA ARG A 276 36.98 3.09 -11.16
C ARG A 276 35.83 3.81 -10.46
N TYR A 277 34.88 4.34 -11.22
CA TYR A 277 33.73 5.04 -10.66
C TYR A 277 32.87 4.11 -9.81
N PHE A 278 32.45 2.98 -10.35
CA PHE A 278 31.57 2.06 -9.62
C PHE A 278 32.27 1.27 -8.52
N ASP A 279 33.56 0.94 -8.68
CA ASP A 279 34.38 0.33 -7.64
C ASP A 279 34.50 1.22 -6.39
N SER A 280 34.50 2.55 -6.58
CA SER A 280 34.48 3.51 -5.47
C SER A 280 33.14 3.58 -4.72
N LEU A 281 32.05 3.05 -5.32
CA LEU A 281 30.70 3.12 -4.76
C LEU A 281 30.25 1.80 -4.15
N VAL A 282 30.45 0.69 -4.88
CA VAL A 282 29.90 -0.63 -4.55
C VAL A 282 31.05 -1.62 -4.38
N SER A 283 31.06 -2.33 -3.26
CA SER A 283 32.12 -3.27 -2.90
C SER A 283 31.56 -4.65 -2.56
N THR A 284 32.43 -5.66 -2.72
CA THR A 284 32.28 -7.02 -2.19
C THR A 284 33.51 -7.47 -1.42
N MET A 285 34.32 -6.51 -0.96
CA MET A 285 35.47 -6.78 -0.10
C MET A 285 35.00 -6.80 1.36
N ASN A 286 35.33 -7.87 2.07
CA ASN A 286 35.08 -8.03 3.50
C ASN A 286 36.38 -7.78 4.28
N PRO A 287 36.56 -6.60 4.91
CA PRO A 287 37.75 -6.33 5.71
C PRO A 287 37.77 -7.12 7.04
N GLY A 288 36.67 -7.76 7.42
CA GLY A 288 36.53 -8.54 8.64
C GLY A 288 36.03 -9.96 8.41
N LYS A 289 36.38 -10.58 7.27
CA LYS A 289 35.93 -11.93 6.89
C LYS A 289 36.08 -12.95 8.02
N ASP A 290 37.22 -12.90 8.71
CA ASP A 290 37.59 -13.86 9.75
C ASP A 290 37.26 -13.36 11.17
N LEU A 291 36.51 -12.25 11.31
CA LEU A 291 36.07 -11.78 12.63
C LEU A 291 35.08 -12.77 13.25
N PRO A 292 35.22 -13.07 14.56
CA PRO A 292 34.19 -13.82 15.26
C PRO A 292 32.85 -13.04 15.28
N PRO A 293 31.71 -13.72 15.46
CA PRO A 293 30.44 -13.04 15.67
C PRO A 293 30.55 -12.01 16.81
N ALA A 294 30.09 -10.79 16.55
CA ALA A 294 30.08 -9.75 17.58
C ALA A 294 29.14 -10.15 18.73
N ASP A 295 29.59 -9.91 19.97
CA ASP A 295 28.83 -10.20 21.19
C ASP A 295 27.47 -9.47 21.20
N ILE A 296 27.48 -8.21 20.76
CA ILE A 296 26.29 -7.39 20.58
C ILE A 296 25.99 -7.30 19.09
N HIS A 297 24.72 -7.46 18.71
CA HIS A 297 24.32 -7.35 17.31
C HIS A 297 24.77 -5.99 16.73
N PRO A 298 25.56 -5.96 15.65
CA PRO A 298 26.12 -4.74 15.06
C PRO A 298 25.06 -3.90 14.33
N CYS A 299 23.77 -4.03 14.62
CA CYS A 299 22.75 -3.07 14.19
C CYS A 299 22.29 -2.19 15.34
N ARG A 300 22.67 -2.53 16.58
CA ARG A 300 22.28 -1.86 17.81
C ARG A 300 23.17 -0.66 18.16
N LYS A 301 24.47 -0.76 17.86
CA LYS A 301 25.41 0.36 18.11
C LYS A 301 25.00 1.59 17.31
N LYS A 302 25.08 2.76 17.92
CA LYS A 302 24.94 4.04 17.22
C LYS A 302 26.25 4.33 16.48
N PHE A 303 26.15 5.07 15.37
CA PHE A 303 27.35 5.46 14.62
C PHE A 303 28.34 6.26 15.49
N SER A 304 27.85 7.06 16.44
CA SER A 304 28.67 7.81 17.40
C SER A 304 29.45 6.93 18.39
N GLU A 305 29.08 5.66 18.54
CA GLU A 305 29.73 4.69 19.44
C GLU A 305 30.78 3.84 18.70
N VAL A 306 30.93 4.03 17.39
CA VAL A 306 31.89 3.28 16.57
C VAL A 306 33.29 3.83 16.78
N THR A 307 34.14 3.06 17.48
CA THR A 307 35.54 3.40 17.73
C THR A 307 36.50 2.86 16.67
N ASP A 308 36.17 1.71 16.08
CA ASP A 308 36.90 1.08 14.99
C ASP A 308 35.97 0.87 13.78
N PRO A 309 35.98 1.80 12.80
CA PRO A 309 35.10 1.73 11.64
C PRO A 309 35.35 0.52 10.73
N VAL A 310 36.58 -0.02 10.70
CA VAL A 310 36.92 -1.16 9.83
C VAL A 310 36.37 -2.45 10.44
N ARG A 311 36.55 -2.63 11.75
CA ARG A 311 35.96 -3.74 12.49
C ARG A 311 34.43 -3.67 12.46
N ASP A 312 33.83 -2.51 12.70
CA ASP A 312 32.37 -2.32 12.66
C ASP A 312 31.79 -2.68 11.29
N LEU A 313 32.48 -2.28 10.20
CA LEU A 313 32.09 -2.70 8.85
C LEU A 313 32.13 -4.22 8.69
N GLY A 314 33.22 -4.88 9.11
CA GLY A 314 33.33 -6.34 9.06
C GLY A 314 32.22 -7.05 9.86
N GLU A 315 31.94 -6.58 11.08
CA GLU A 315 30.87 -7.12 11.93
C GLU A 315 29.48 -6.96 11.27
N LEU A 316 29.19 -5.79 10.70
CA LEU A 316 27.96 -5.54 9.93
C LEU A 316 27.84 -6.48 8.74
N LEU A 317 28.89 -6.57 7.91
CA LEU A 317 28.90 -7.40 6.70
C LEU A 317 28.64 -8.87 7.03
N ASN A 318 29.35 -9.42 8.02
CA ASN A 318 29.20 -10.80 8.46
C ASN A 318 27.81 -11.11 9.03
N ARG A 319 27.16 -10.11 9.63
CA ARG A 319 25.85 -10.29 10.27
C ARG A 319 24.69 -10.12 9.30
N VAL A 320 24.70 -9.07 8.46
CA VAL A 320 23.53 -8.70 7.66
C VAL A 320 23.75 -8.76 6.14
N GLN A 321 24.98 -8.80 5.62
CA GLN A 321 25.23 -8.96 4.17
C GLN A 321 25.67 -10.35 3.74
N HIS A 322 26.13 -11.17 4.68
CA HIS A 322 26.57 -12.52 4.39
C HIS A 322 25.37 -13.43 4.11
N HIS A 323 25.32 -13.99 2.90
CA HIS A 323 24.27 -14.90 2.50
C HIS A 323 24.37 -16.21 3.28
N ARG A 324 23.22 -16.73 3.71
CA ARG A 324 23.09 -18.06 4.30
C ARG A 324 22.06 -18.81 3.50
N CYS A 325 22.51 -19.84 2.79
CA CYS A 325 21.61 -20.64 1.99
C CYS A 325 20.55 -21.33 2.86
N SER A 326 19.30 -21.36 2.40
CA SER A 326 18.19 -22.03 3.06
C SER A 326 17.33 -22.74 2.02
N ASN A 327 16.92 -23.97 2.33
CA ASN A 327 16.09 -24.82 1.47
C ASN A 327 14.78 -24.14 1.07
N HIS A 328 14.14 -23.43 2.01
CA HIS A 328 12.84 -22.81 1.79
C HIS A 328 12.93 -21.44 1.11
N TYR A 329 14.10 -20.79 1.12
CA TYR A 329 14.25 -19.44 0.60
C TYR A 329 14.95 -19.39 -0.76
N CYS A 330 16.20 -19.83 -0.83
CA CYS A 330 17.05 -19.58 -1.98
C CYS A 330 17.47 -20.84 -2.74
N ILE A 331 17.50 -22.01 -2.10
CA ILE A 331 17.83 -23.24 -2.82
C ILE A 331 16.66 -23.62 -3.72
N ARG A 332 16.99 -23.94 -4.98
CA ARG A 332 16.08 -24.39 -6.02
C ARG A 332 16.73 -25.53 -6.78
N VAL A 333 15.93 -26.40 -7.38
CA VAL A 333 16.44 -27.46 -8.26
C VAL A 333 16.53 -26.91 -9.68
N ASP A 334 17.73 -26.91 -10.26
CA ASP A 334 17.91 -26.60 -11.67
C ASP A 334 17.38 -27.76 -12.52
N ARG A 335 16.36 -27.51 -13.34
CA ARG A 335 15.73 -28.54 -14.20
C ARG A 335 16.68 -29.14 -15.23
N THR A 336 17.75 -28.43 -15.61
CA THR A 336 18.69 -28.89 -16.64
C THR A 336 19.68 -29.89 -16.06
N THR A 337 20.12 -29.65 -14.83
CA THR A 337 21.17 -30.44 -14.17
C THR A 337 20.63 -31.39 -13.09
N GLY A 338 19.40 -31.16 -12.63
CA GLY A 338 18.76 -31.88 -11.52
C GLY A 338 19.38 -31.57 -10.15
N GLN A 339 20.27 -30.57 -10.05
CA GLN A 339 21.02 -30.28 -8.83
C GLN A 339 20.42 -29.11 -8.03
N PRO A 340 20.49 -29.16 -6.68
CA PRO A 340 20.12 -28.02 -5.85
C PRO A 340 21.16 -26.91 -6.01
N VAL A 341 20.70 -25.73 -6.43
CA VAL A 341 21.53 -24.54 -6.61
C VAL A 341 20.89 -23.34 -5.91
N CYS A 342 21.72 -22.40 -5.48
CA CYS A 342 21.20 -21.13 -4.95
C CYS A 342 20.67 -20.28 -6.11
N ARG A 343 19.40 -19.88 -6.07
CA ARG A 343 18.78 -18.97 -7.06
C ARG A 343 19.49 -17.61 -7.16
N PHE A 344 20.24 -17.23 -6.13
CA PHE A 344 21.03 -16.01 -6.08
C PHE A 344 22.49 -16.22 -6.51
N LYS A 345 22.83 -17.43 -6.99
CA LYS A 345 24.13 -17.81 -7.53
C LYS A 345 25.29 -17.83 -6.52
N PHE A 346 24.99 -17.93 -5.24
CA PHE A 346 26.02 -18.18 -4.22
C PHE A 346 26.45 -19.66 -4.23
N PRO A 347 27.74 -19.95 -3.90
CA PRO A 347 28.82 -18.99 -3.66
C PRO A 347 29.36 -18.37 -4.95
N PHE A 348 29.77 -17.10 -4.89
CA PHE A 348 30.46 -16.43 -5.99
C PHE A 348 31.95 -16.74 -6.00
N GLN A 349 32.57 -16.75 -7.18
CA GLN A 349 34.02 -16.88 -7.31
C GLN A 349 34.72 -15.63 -6.72
N GLU A 350 35.78 -15.85 -5.94
CA GLU A 350 36.65 -14.78 -5.45
C GLU A 350 37.42 -14.15 -6.62
N GLU A 351 37.53 -12.83 -6.62
CA GLU A 351 38.02 -12.03 -7.74
C GLU A 351 38.99 -10.97 -7.20
N PRO A 352 40.26 -10.93 -7.64
CA PRO A 352 41.26 -10.02 -7.06
C PRO A 352 41.09 -8.57 -7.50
N ILE A 353 40.42 -8.34 -8.64
CA ILE A 353 40.24 -7.03 -9.24
C ILE A 353 38.81 -6.86 -9.73
N THR A 354 38.32 -5.63 -9.70
CA THR A 354 37.04 -5.28 -10.32
C THR A 354 37.19 -5.24 -11.83
N ARG A 355 36.27 -5.90 -12.53
CA ARG A 355 36.24 -5.94 -13.99
C ARG A 355 34.84 -5.80 -14.53
N LEU A 356 34.78 -5.22 -15.73
CA LEU A 356 33.56 -5.08 -16.51
C LEU A 356 33.60 -6.13 -17.64
N PHE A 357 32.50 -6.83 -17.88
CA PHE A 357 32.41 -7.78 -18.99
C PHE A 357 30.99 -7.83 -19.54
N GLU A 358 30.87 -8.20 -20.81
CA GLU A 358 29.60 -8.49 -21.45
C GLU A 358 29.31 -9.99 -21.31
N ASN A 359 28.16 -10.33 -20.72
CA ASN A 359 27.76 -11.72 -20.54
C ASN A 359 27.22 -12.32 -21.87
N GLU A 360 26.93 -13.61 -21.87
CA GLU A 360 26.41 -14.35 -23.05
C GLU A 360 25.10 -13.78 -23.62
N LYS A 361 24.39 -12.96 -22.85
CA LYS A 361 23.11 -12.31 -23.23
C LYS A 361 23.31 -10.89 -23.76
N GLY A 362 24.55 -10.46 -23.97
CA GLY A 362 24.88 -9.09 -24.39
C GLY A 362 24.65 -8.05 -23.30
N LEU A 363 24.61 -8.46 -22.02
CA LEU A 363 24.42 -7.55 -20.90
C LEU A 363 25.75 -7.28 -20.22
N TRP A 364 26.07 -6.00 -20.07
CA TRP A 364 27.21 -5.55 -19.29
C TRP A 364 27.00 -5.77 -17.80
N GLU A 365 27.97 -6.41 -17.16
CA GLU A 365 27.99 -6.69 -15.74
C GLU A 365 29.31 -6.22 -15.11
N LEU A 366 29.20 -5.64 -13.91
CA LEU A 366 30.36 -5.34 -13.06
C LEU A 366 30.55 -6.48 -12.05
N ILE A 367 31.68 -7.15 -12.16
CA ILE A 367 32.20 -8.06 -11.14
C ILE A 367 33.16 -7.26 -10.29
N THR A 368 32.77 -6.99 -9.06
CA THR A 368 33.58 -6.29 -8.06
C THR A 368 34.65 -7.22 -7.48
N ALA A 369 35.80 -6.65 -7.11
CA ALA A 369 36.81 -7.35 -6.34
C ALA A 369 36.17 -7.97 -5.08
N ARG A 370 36.49 -9.24 -4.83
CA ARG A 370 35.80 -10.10 -3.88
C ARG A 370 36.80 -11.03 -3.22
N ASN A 371 36.91 -10.91 -1.90
CA ASN A 371 37.62 -11.85 -1.03
C ASN A 371 36.66 -12.76 -0.24
N ASP A 372 35.34 -12.64 -0.43
CA ASP A 372 34.33 -13.39 0.30
C ASP A 372 33.22 -13.86 -0.66
N SER A 373 33.15 -15.17 -0.86
CA SER A 373 32.25 -15.81 -1.82
C SER A 373 30.77 -15.74 -1.44
N LEU A 374 30.46 -15.47 -0.17
CA LEU A 374 29.10 -15.43 0.37
C LEU A 374 28.61 -14.01 0.67
N LEU A 375 29.46 -13.00 0.46
CA LEU A 375 29.10 -11.61 0.71
C LEU A 375 28.25 -11.02 -0.42
N ASN A 376 27.14 -10.38 -0.08
CA ASN A 376 26.39 -9.58 -1.05
C ASN A 376 27.04 -8.20 -1.29
N LYS A 377 26.75 -7.58 -2.44
CA LYS A 377 27.22 -6.22 -2.76
C LYS A 377 26.74 -5.23 -1.70
N TYR A 378 27.54 -4.23 -1.41
CA TYR A 378 27.18 -3.18 -0.45
C TYR A 378 27.83 -1.84 -0.80
N MET A 379 27.28 -0.76 -0.24
CA MET A 379 27.93 0.55 -0.20
C MET A 379 28.35 0.85 1.25
N GLN A 380 29.66 1.04 1.47
CA GLN A 380 30.25 1.15 2.82
C GLN A 380 29.53 2.18 3.71
N TRP A 381 29.40 3.43 3.24
CA TRP A 381 28.75 4.49 4.03
C TRP A 381 27.27 4.22 4.27
N VAL A 382 26.59 3.57 3.33
CA VAL A 382 25.17 3.26 3.48
C VAL A 382 24.98 2.20 4.55
N ILE A 383 25.69 1.07 4.50
CA ILE A 383 25.50 0.01 5.49
C ILE A 383 25.89 0.45 6.91
N GLN A 384 26.96 1.23 7.07
CA GLN A 384 27.40 1.70 8.39
C GLN A 384 26.46 2.73 9.02
N LEU A 385 25.78 3.56 8.21
CA LEU A 385 24.83 4.56 8.72
C LEU A 385 23.40 4.03 8.80
N TRP A 386 22.99 3.22 7.82
CA TRP A 386 21.67 2.59 7.79
C TRP A 386 21.52 1.51 8.87
N ARG A 387 22.62 0.77 9.13
CA ARG A 387 22.71 -0.27 10.18
C ARG A 387 21.70 -1.40 9.98
N ALA A 388 21.50 -1.84 8.74
CA ALA A 388 20.69 -3.00 8.37
C ALA A 388 21.14 -3.54 7.00
N ASN A 389 20.56 -4.65 6.56
CA ASN A 389 20.83 -5.20 5.23
C ASN A 389 20.47 -4.16 4.16
N MET A 390 21.32 -4.07 3.14
CA MET A 390 21.12 -3.20 1.99
C MET A 390 21.64 -3.89 0.74
N ASP A 391 21.20 -3.45 -0.41
CA ASP A 391 21.78 -3.88 -1.68
C ASP A 391 22.02 -2.65 -2.54
N ALA A 392 23.08 -2.69 -3.34
CA ALA A 392 23.35 -1.68 -4.33
C ALA A 392 24.01 -2.31 -5.54
N SER A 393 23.47 -2.01 -6.73
CA SER A 393 23.98 -2.54 -7.98
C SER A 393 24.10 -1.43 -9.02
N PRO A 394 25.26 -1.30 -9.70
CA PRO A 394 25.40 -0.46 -10.87
C PRO A 394 24.37 -0.82 -11.95
N VAL A 395 23.75 0.19 -12.56
CA VAL A 395 22.88 -0.02 -13.72
C VAL A 395 23.69 0.33 -14.96
N LEU A 396 24.16 -0.70 -15.67
CA LEU A 396 25.13 -0.56 -16.77
C LEU A 396 24.51 -0.58 -18.16
N SER A 397 23.20 -0.81 -18.26
CA SER A 397 22.50 -0.79 -19.54
C SER A 397 21.01 -0.53 -19.35
N MET A 398 20.37 -0.06 -20.41
CA MET A 398 18.93 0.09 -20.42
C MET A 398 18.22 -1.26 -20.29
N LYS A 399 18.74 -2.32 -20.94
CA LYS A 399 18.17 -3.67 -20.84
C LYS A 399 18.20 -4.22 -19.41
N PHE A 400 19.27 -3.96 -18.65
CA PHE A 400 19.32 -4.31 -17.22
C PHE A 400 18.23 -3.60 -16.41
N MET A 401 18.06 -2.30 -16.64
CA MET A 401 17.02 -1.49 -16.01
C MET A 401 15.61 -2.01 -16.35
N LEU A 402 15.36 -2.34 -17.61
CA LEU A 402 14.07 -2.86 -18.07
C LEU A 402 13.75 -4.23 -17.48
N ARG A 403 14.74 -5.14 -17.38
CA ARG A 403 14.61 -6.42 -16.66
C ARG A 403 14.32 -6.20 -15.18
N TYR A 404 14.97 -5.22 -14.57
CA TYR A 404 14.64 -4.81 -13.22
C TYR A 404 13.16 -4.40 -13.15
N ILE A 405 12.72 -3.36 -13.86
CA ILE A 405 11.30 -2.91 -13.83
C ILE A 405 10.34 -4.05 -14.15
N ALA A 406 10.65 -4.90 -15.13
CA ALA A 406 9.87 -6.08 -15.50
C ALA A 406 9.63 -6.99 -14.28
N LYS A 407 10.67 -7.36 -13.54
CA LYS A 407 10.58 -8.14 -12.30
C LYS A 407 9.60 -7.53 -11.30
N TYR A 408 9.56 -6.21 -11.18
CA TYR A 408 8.71 -5.52 -10.20
C TYR A 408 7.30 -5.22 -10.72
N THR A 409 7.08 -5.18 -12.04
CA THR A 409 5.74 -5.11 -12.66
C THR A 409 5.06 -6.49 -12.78
N ALA A 410 5.86 -7.55 -12.88
CA ALA A 410 5.41 -8.93 -13.12
C ALA A 410 5.42 -9.82 -11.87
N LYS A 411 6.08 -9.41 -10.78
CA LYS A 411 5.88 -10.01 -9.44
C LYS A 411 4.46 -9.71 -8.96
N GLY A 412 3.51 -10.50 -9.47
CA GLY A 412 2.26 -10.73 -8.78
C GLY A 412 2.58 -11.51 -7.51
N GLU A 413 2.17 -10.98 -6.36
CA GLU A 413 2.00 -11.82 -5.18
C GLU A 413 1.06 -12.96 -5.58
N LYS A 414 1.46 -14.19 -5.21
CA LYS A 414 0.87 -15.50 -5.57
C LYS A 414 -0.11 -15.44 -6.75
N GLN A 415 0.35 -15.82 -7.95
CA GLN A 415 -0.42 -16.13 -9.17
C GLN A 415 -1.92 -15.80 -9.05
N SER A 416 -2.26 -14.52 -9.19
CA SER A 416 -3.65 -14.10 -9.25
C SER A 416 -4.28 -14.68 -10.52
N VAL A 417 -5.53 -15.16 -10.39
CA VAL A 417 -6.41 -15.52 -11.49
C VAL A 417 -6.30 -14.46 -12.60
N THR A 418 -6.15 -14.86 -13.87
CA THR A 418 -5.95 -13.88 -14.95
C THR A 418 -7.11 -12.89 -14.97
N CYS A 419 -6.85 -11.62 -15.34
CA CYS A 419 -7.91 -10.61 -15.44
C CYS A 419 -9.12 -11.09 -16.27
N ARG A 420 -8.88 -11.96 -17.27
CA ARG A 420 -9.94 -12.60 -18.07
C ARG A 420 -10.81 -13.54 -17.26
N GLU A 421 -10.22 -14.42 -16.47
CA GLU A 421 -10.94 -15.35 -15.60
C GLU A 421 -11.65 -14.61 -14.46
N LEU A 422 -11.03 -13.55 -13.92
CA LEU A 422 -11.63 -12.67 -12.91
C LEU A 422 -12.93 -12.05 -13.41
N VAL A 423 -12.87 -11.45 -14.60
CA VAL A 423 -14.01 -10.86 -15.31
C VAL A 423 -15.03 -11.94 -15.68
N GLY A 424 -14.57 -13.09 -16.16
CA GLY A 424 -15.42 -14.24 -16.49
C GLY A 424 -16.29 -14.63 -15.31
N SER A 425 -15.67 -14.91 -14.16
CA SER A 425 -16.40 -15.24 -12.92
C SER A 425 -17.39 -14.15 -12.52
N ILE A 426 -17.01 -12.87 -12.55
CA ILE A 426 -17.93 -11.79 -12.15
C ILE A 426 -19.13 -11.70 -13.10
N LEU A 427 -18.89 -11.89 -14.40
CA LEU A 427 -19.96 -11.90 -15.38
C LEU A 427 -20.80 -13.17 -15.28
N ASP A 428 -20.24 -14.31 -14.92
CA ASP A 428 -20.99 -15.56 -14.74
C ASP A 428 -21.89 -15.47 -13.49
N ASP A 429 -21.42 -14.77 -12.45
CA ASP A 429 -22.17 -14.52 -11.19
C ASP A 429 -23.20 -13.37 -11.31
N ALA A 430 -23.17 -12.57 -12.38
CA ALA A 430 -24.09 -11.44 -12.58
C ALA A 430 -25.43 -11.90 -13.19
N GLY A 431 -26.54 -11.30 -12.78
CA GLY A 431 -27.82 -11.46 -13.48
C GLY A 431 -27.79 -10.75 -14.83
N ASP A 432 -28.56 -11.21 -15.83
CA ASP A 432 -28.56 -10.59 -17.17
C ASP A 432 -28.94 -9.11 -17.14
N GLU A 433 -29.86 -8.73 -16.25
CA GLU A 433 -30.36 -7.37 -16.04
C GLU A 433 -29.49 -6.53 -15.08
N ASP A 434 -28.41 -7.09 -14.52
CA ASP A 434 -27.51 -6.33 -13.66
C ASP A 434 -26.89 -5.16 -14.44
N SER A 435 -26.85 -3.97 -13.85
CA SER A 435 -26.22 -2.81 -14.50
C SER A 435 -24.72 -3.02 -14.74
N ALA A 436 -24.20 -2.48 -15.84
CA ALA A 436 -22.76 -2.47 -16.13
C ALA A 436 -21.94 -1.83 -14.99
N ARG A 437 -22.52 -0.83 -14.32
CA ARG A 437 -21.96 -0.21 -13.12
C ARG A 437 -21.69 -1.23 -12.01
N SER A 438 -22.66 -2.10 -11.68
CA SER A 438 -22.50 -3.08 -10.61
C SER A 438 -21.39 -4.08 -10.94
N VAL A 439 -21.34 -4.54 -12.20
CA VAL A 439 -20.29 -5.45 -12.71
C VAL A 439 -18.91 -4.80 -12.60
N ILE A 440 -18.76 -3.55 -13.01
CA ILE A 440 -17.49 -2.81 -12.94
C ILE A 440 -17.05 -2.57 -11.49
N GLN A 441 -18.00 -2.24 -10.61
CA GLN A 441 -17.72 -2.08 -9.18
C GLN A 441 -17.27 -3.39 -8.53
N LYS A 442 -17.96 -4.51 -8.82
CA LYS A 442 -17.53 -5.85 -8.39
C LYS A 442 -16.12 -6.19 -8.90
N LEU A 443 -15.80 -5.81 -10.14
CA LEU A 443 -14.48 -5.98 -10.73
C LEU A 443 -13.39 -5.23 -9.95
N LEU A 444 -13.60 -3.95 -9.67
CA LEU A 444 -12.65 -3.15 -8.89
C LEU A 444 -12.50 -3.68 -7.46
N ILE A 445 -13.59 -4.08 -6.81
CA ILE A 445 -13.54 -4.68 -5.46
C ILE A 445 -12.71 -5.96 -5.46
N LYS A 446 -12.90 -6.85 -6.45
CA LYS A 446 -12.18 -8.13 -6.49
C LYS A 446 -10.66 -7.95 -6.59
N THR A 447 -10.19 -6.85 -7.22
CA THR A 447 -8.76 -6.52 -7.29
C THR A 447 -8.13 -6.15 -5.94
N VAL A 448 -8.94 -5.67 -4.99
CA VAL A 448 -8.47 -5.39 -3.63
C VAL A 448 -8.15 -6.69 -2.88
N SER A 449 -8.93 -7.74 -3.15
CA SER A 449 -8.85 -9.05 -2.49
C SER A 449 -7.88 -10.04 -3.16
N GLU A 450 -7.08 -9.61 -4.14
CA GLU A 450 -6.13 -10.47 -4.85
C GLU A 450 -4.87 -10.82 -4.03
N ARG A 451 -4.64 -10.14 -2.90
CA ARG A 451 -3.42 -10.28 -2.08
C ARG A 451 -3.68 -10.13 -0.58
N ASP A 452 -2.76 -10.66 0.21
CA ASP A 452 -2.69 -10.45 1.66
C ASP A 452 -1.93 -9.15 1.98
N TYR A 453 -2.42 -8.36 2.94
CA TYR A 453 -1.74 -7.16 3.42
C TYR A 453 -1.15 -7.39 4.80
N SER A 454 0.06 -6.90 5.06
CA SER A 454 0.66 -6.98 6.40
C SER A 454 0.07 -5.91 7.33
N ALA A 455 0.18 -6.12 8.65
CA ALA A 455 -0.29 -5.13 9.63
C ALA A 455 0.41 -3.77 9.45
N GLN A 456 1.72 -3.76 9.19
CA GLN A 456 2.49 -2.54 8.95
C GLN A 456 2.05 -1.84 7.66
N GLU A 457 1.82 -2.59 6.56
CA GLU A 457 1.34 -2.01 5.30
C GLU A 457 -0.06 -1.41 5.43
N VAL A 458 -0.95 -2.10 6.15
CA VAL A 458 -2.30 -1.60 6.47
C VAL A 458 -2.21 -0.28 7.20
N CYS A 459 -1.34 -0.20 8.22
CA CYS A 459 -1.09 1.04 8.94
C CYS A 459 -0.52 2.13 8.03
N HIS A 460 0.42 1.80 7.14
CA HIS A 460 1.01 2.75 6.19
C HIS A 460 -0.06 3.39 5.29
N ILE A 461 -0.95 2.56 4.74
CA ILE A 461 -2.01 3.02 3.83
C ILE A 461 -3.05 3.85 4.59
N LEU A 462 -3.49 3.40 5.77
CA LEU A 462 -4.53 4.08 6.58
C LEU A 462 -4.07 5.39 7.19
N THR A 463 -2.78 5.50 7.55
CA THR A 463 -2.19 6.78 8.02
C THR A 463 -1.90 7.75 6.89
N GLY A 464 -2.17 7.35 5.63
CA GLY A 464 -2.04 8.19 4.46
C GLY A 464 -0.59 8.36 3.97
N GLN A 465 0.35 7.56 4.48
CA GLN A 465 1.75 7.64 4.09
C GLN A 465 1.94 7.30 2.58
N PRO A 466 2.96 7.89 1.93
CA PRO A 466 3.22 7.65 0.52
C PRO A 466 3.98 6.34 0.30
N LEU A 467 3.36 5.40 -0.43
CA LEU A 467 3.99 4.13 -0.82
C LEU A 467 5.20 4.29 -1.77
N HIS A 468 5.42 5.49 -2.31
CA HIS A 468 6.56 5.77 -3.19
C HIS A 468 7.05 7.21 -3.01
N MET A 469 8.32 7.46 -3.30
CA MET A 469 8.94 8.77 -3.28
C MET A 469 9.62 9.02 -4.62
N SER A 470 9.38 10.17 -5.24
CA SER A 470 10.08 10.58 -6.47
C SER A 470 10.74 11.95 -6.28
N SER A 471 11.91 12.11 -6.88
CA SER A 471 12.55 13.41 -7.02
C SER A 471 11.82 14.33 -8.01
N ARG A 472 11.07 13.77 -8.97
CA ARG A 472 10.40 14.47 -10.06
C ARG A 472 8.88 14.45 -9.87
N SER A 473 8.25 15.56 -10.25
CA SER A 473 6.81 15.60 -10.51
C SER A 473 6.49 15.06 -11.90
N PHE A 474 5.23 14.68 -12.12
CA PHE A 474 4.77 14.12 -13.40
C PHE A 474 3.67 14.99 -13.97
N ASN A 475 3.82 15.40 -15.23
CA ASN A 475 2.81 16.15 -15.97
C ASN A 475 2.25 15.27 -17.07
N VAL A 476 0.94 15.06 -17.05
CA VAL A 476 0.28 14.19 -18.02
C VAL A 476 -0.28 15.02 -19.17
N VAL A 477 -0.01 14.58 -20.39
CA VAL A 477 -0.45 15.17 -21.65
C VAL A 477 -1.32 14.15 -22.38
N ASN A 478 -2.61 14.46 -22.56
CA ASN A 478 -3.56 13.58 -23.24
C ASN A 478 -3.95 14.15 -24.62
N LEU A 479 -3.71 13.36 -25.66
CA LEU A 479 -3.89 13.71 -27.07
C LEU A 479 -4.88 12.78 -27.80
N ARG A 480 -5.71 12.02 -27.05
CA ARG A 480 -6.80 11.24 -27.64
C ARG A 480 -7.79 12.14 -28.37
N LYS A 481 -8.30 11.65 -29.51
CA LYS A 481 -9.36 12.31 -30.31
C LYS A 481 -10.73 12.22 -29.62
N ASP A 482 -10.99 11.11 -28.92
CA ASP A 482 -12.18 10.92 -28.10
C ASP A 482 -11.96 11.42 -26.67
N GLU A 483 -13.03 11.91 -26.02
CA GLU A 483 -13.04 12.37 -24.62
C GLU A 483 -12.78 11.23 -23.64
N TRP A 484 -11.53 10.78 -23.54
CA TRP A 484 -11.09 9.92 -22.45
C TRP A 484 -10.60 10.79 -21.30
N VAL A 485 -11.22 10.66 -20.13
CA VAL A 485 -10.93 11.47 -18.95
C VAL A 485 -10.37 10.57 -17.85
N GLU A 486 -9.08 10.75 -17.54
CA GLU A 486 -8.44 10.18 -16.34
C GLU A 486 -9.11 10.74 -15.08
N LEU A 487 -9.14 9.95 -14.01
CA LEU A 487 -9.62 10.39 -12.69
C LEU A 487 -8.78 11.58 -12.21
N ARG A 488 -9.44 12.73 -12.00
CA ARG A 488 -8.86 13.84 -11.23
C ARG A 488 -8.52 13.30 -9.82
N PRO A 489 -7.39 13.70 -9.20
CA PRO A 489 -7.07 13.34 -7.82
C PRO A 489 -8.09 13.90 -6.83
N ASP A 490 -8.83 14.93 -7.23
CA ASP A 490 -9.74 15.64 -6.36
C ASP A 490 -11.18 15.39 -6.81
N GLY A 491 -12.06 15.12 -5.84
CA GLY A 491 -13.51 15.00 -6.01
C GLY A 491 -14.22 16.29 -6.49
N HIS A 492 -13.54 17.20 -7.20
CA HIS A 492 -14.14 18.39 -7.78
C HIS A 492 -14.69 18.10 -9.19
N GLY A 493 -15.90 17.54 -9.21
CA GLY A 493 -16.82 17.66 -10.34
C GLY A 493 -17.58 18.97 -10.21
N GLY A 494 -17.61 19.77 -11.27
CA GLY A 494 -18.39 21.00 -11.32
C GLY A 494 -19.89 20.69 -11.40
N ASP A 495 -20.66 21.59 -10.79
CA ASP A 495 -22.11 21.59 -10.69
C ASP A 495 -22.76 21.60 -12.09
N GLY A 496 -23.72 20.71 -12.25
CA GLY A 496 -24.57 20.59 -13.43
C GLY A 496 -25.89 19.95 -12.99
N ASP A 497 -26.86 20.82 -12.77
CA ASP A 497 -28.20 20.60 -12.22
C ASP A 497 -28.96 19.40 -12.79
N GLY A 498 -29.49 18.55 -11.90
CA GLY A 498 -30.41 17.44 -12.19
C GLY A 498 -30.79 16.66 -10.91
N GLU A 499 -32.05 16.71 -10.54
CA GLU A 499 -32.68 16.37 -9.24
C GLU A 499 -32.41 14.95 -8.64
N ASP A 500 -32.14 14.95 -7.33
CA ASP A 500 -32.47 14.01 -6.24
C ASP A 500 -32.12 12.50 -6.31
N VAL A 501 -30.96 12.13 -5.71
CA VAL A 501 -30.82 11.13 -4.60
C VAL A 501 -29.52 11.45 -3.84
N ASP A 502 -29.62 11.67 -2.52
CA ASP A 502 -28.59 11.99 -1.51
C ASP A 502 -27.10 11.71 -1.86
N ASP A 503 -26.35 12.79 -2.06
CA ASP A 503 -24.90 12.81 -2.33
C ASP A 503 -24.13 13.36 -1.11
N PRO A 504 -23.21 12.61 -0.48
CA PRO A 504 -22.41 13.12 0.62
C PRO A 504 -20.99 13.48 0.15
N VAL A 505 -20.77 14.40 -0.80
CA VAL A 505 -19.42 15.02 -1.03
C VAL A 505 -19.46 16.51 -1.43
N GLY A 506 -19.91 17.42 -0.55
CA GLY A 506 -19.64 18.87 -0.69
C GLY A 506 -18.32 19.34 -0.05
N HIS A 507 -17.49 20.04 -0.84
CA HIS A 507 -16.40 20.94 -0.40
C HIS A 507 -16.89 22.39 -0.55
N ALA A 508 -16.58 23.27 0.41
CA ALA A 508 -16.76 24.71 0.25
C ALA A 508 -15.45 25.45 0.58
N ASP A 509 -15.04 26.30 -0.36
CA ASP A 509 -13.90 27.22 -0.28
C ASP A 509 -14.13 28.32 0.76
N ALA A 510 -13.13 28.58 1.60
CA ALA A 510 -13.05 29.78 2.41
C ALA A 510 -12.52 30.95 1.55
N GLN A 511 -13.39 31.90 1.21
CA GLN A 511 -12.98 33.28 0.91
C GLN A 511 -12.89 34.06 2.23
N GLY A 512 -11.80 34.81 2.37
CA GLY A 512 -11.33 35.33 3.65
C GLY A 512 -11.97 36.63 4.11
N ASP A 513 -11.59 37.00 5.33
CA ASP A 513 -11.55 38.38 5.77
C ASP A 513 -10.16 38.71 6.30
N ALA A 514 -9.66 39.84 5.84
CA ALA A 514 -8.35 40.37 6.12
C ALA A 514 -8.43 41.36 7.28
N GLU A 515 -7.66 41.13 8.35
CA GLU A 515 -7.19 42.22 9.21
C GLU A 515 -5.70 42.11 9.50
N ARG A 516 -5.07 43.28 9.47
CA ARG A 516 -3.64 43.53 9.29
C ARG A 516 -3.14 44.23 10.56
N GLN A 517 -2.14 43.66 11.23
CA GLN A 517 -1.16 44.26 12.15
C GLN A 517 -0.28 43.09 12.62
N GLY A 518 1.04 43.00 12.49
CA GLY A 518 2.10 44.00 12.37
C GLY A 518 3.12 43.74 13.49
N ALA A 519 4.11 42.86 13.29
CA ALA A 519 5.39 42.84 14.01
C ALA A 519 6.36 41.81 13.40
N ALA A 520 7.63 42.18 13.36
CA ALA A 520 8.71 41.52 12.66
C ALA A 520 9.52 40.55 13.54
N GLU A 521 10.43 39.83 12.86
CA GLU A 521 11.64 39.15 13.33
C GLU A 521 11.51 37.71 13.88
N GLY A 522 12.25 36.81 13.23
CA GLY A 522 12.38 35.40 13.57
C GLY A 522 12.74 34.54 12.35
N GLU A 523 14.00 34.60 11.90
CA GLU A 523 14.60 33.57 11.05
C GLU A 523 14.69 32.26 11.84
N GLU A 524 14.03 31.18 11.39
CA GLU A 524 14.42 29.78 11.64
C GLU A 524 13.47 28.80 10.93
N GLY A 525 14.04 27.77 10.28
CA GLY A 525 13.36 26.52 9.95
C GLY A 525 12.42 26.50 8.73
N ALA A 526 12.98 26.52 7.52
CA ALA A 526 12.22 26.12 6.33
C ALA A 526 11.97 24.60 6.37
N ASP A 527 10.82 24.19 6.90
CA ASP A 527 10.32 22.82 6.81
C ASP A 527 10.18 22.42 5.34
N GLU A 528 11.07 21.50 4.92
CA GLU A 528 11.02 20.86 3.61
C GLU A 528 9.81 19.92 3.55
N ALA A 529 8.65 20.49 3.18
CA ALA A 529 7.52 19.71 2.71
C ALA A 529 7.99 18.84 1.53
N ILE A 530 8.15 17.54 1.79
CA ILE A 530 8.38 16.56 0.75
C ILE A 530 7.20 16.63 -0.19
N ALA A 531 7.49 17.01 -1.44
CA ALA A 531 6.52 17.14 -2.52
C ALA A 531 5.79 15.81 -2.76
N GLY A 532 4.71 15.61 -2.01
CA GLY A 532 3.75 14.52 -2.13
C GLY A 532 2.32 15.03 -2.38
N GLY A 533 2.17 16.30 -2.74
CA GLY A 533 0.90 16.82 -3.26
C GLY A 533 0.76 16.39 -4.73
N GLU A 534 0.02 15.31 -4.98
CA GLU A 534 -0.47 14.95 -6.32
C GLU A 534 -1.43 16.06 -6.80
N ASP A 535 -0.87 17.08 -7.42
CA ASP A 535 -1.61 18.26 -7.83
C ASP A 535 -1.83 18.22 -9.36
N VAL A 536 -3.08 18.01 -9.75
CA VAL A 536 -3.47 17.68 -11.13
C VAL A 536 -4.61 18.58 -11.57
N SER A 537 -4.26 19.62 -12.31
CA SER A 537 -5.24 20.32 -13.13
C SER A 537 -5.62 19.47 -14.35
N THR A 538 -6.93 19.28 -14.44
CA THR A 538 -7.78 18.63 -15.45
C THR A 538 -7.28 18.65 -16.90
N PHE A 539 -7.22 17.48 -17.53
CA PHE A 539 -6.41 17.14 -18.72
C PHE A 539 -6.74 17.83 -20.05
N PRO A 540 -8.01 18.03 -20.48
CA PRO A 540 -8.26 18.87 -21.66
C PRO A 540 -7.75 20.29 -21.42
N ALA A 541 -7.73 20.75 -20.17
CA ALA A 541 -7.31 22.10 -19.84
C ALA A 541 -5.82 22.33 -20.07
N PHE A 542 -4.94 21.33 -19.94
CA PHE A 542 -3.50 21.55 -20.18
C PHE A 542 -3.21 21.77 -21.67
N VAL A 543 -3.68 20.87 -22.54
CA VAL A 543 -3.50 21.00 -24.00
C VAL A 543 -4.26 22.22 -24.52
N LYS A 544 -5.49 22.46 -24.04
CA LYS A 544 -6.25 23.66 -24.38
C LYS A 544 -5.60 24.95 -23.87
N ALA A 545 -4.99 24.94 -22.69
CA ALA A 545 -4.23 26.08 -22.17
C ALA A 545 -2.97 26.31 -23.00
N TYR A 546 -2.33 25.26 -23.51
CA TYR A 546 -1.20 25.36 -24.41
C TYR A 546 -1.63 25.97 -25.76
N GLN A 547 -2.73 25.52 -26.36
CA GLN A 547 -3.32 26.14 -27.57
C GLN A 547 -3.60 27.63 -27.35
N ASN A 548 -4.18 27.97 -26.20
CA ASN A 548 -4.58 29.32 -25.81
C ASN A 548 -3.49 30.11 -25.07
N ARG A 549 -2.22 29.65 -25.11
CA ARG A 549 -1.13 30.27 -24.35
C ARG A 549 -0.91 31.71 -24.81
N ARG A 550 -0.79 32.60 -23.82
CA ARG A 550 -0.54 34.06 -24.00
C ARG A 550 0.89 34.47 -23.65
N LEU A 551 1.63 33.64 -22.92
CA LEU A 551 3.01 33.90 -22.55
C LEU A 551 3.89 33.83 -23.80
N VAL A 552 4.44 34.97 -24.21
CA VAL A 552 5.29 35.08 -25.43
C VAL A 552 6.47 34.12 -25.38
N ALA A 553 7.06 33.94 -24.20
CA ALA A 553 8.17 32.99 -23.98
C ALA A 553 7.82 31.51 -24.25
N MET A 554 6.52 31.17 -24.40
CA MET A 554 6.07 29.82 -24.74
C MET A 554 5.65 29.67 -26.20
N ASN A 555 5.64 30.73 -27.01
CA ASN A 555 5.14 30.66 -28.39
C ASN A 555 5.92 29.64 -29.22
N ASP A 556 7.23 29.61 -29.06
CA ASP A 556 8.15 28.75 -29.81
C ASP A 556 8.47 27.43 -29.08
N LEU A 557 7.91 27.21 -27.89
CA LEU A 557 8.10 25.96 -27.15
C LEU A 557 7.11 24.91 -27.62
N THR A 558 7.58 23.67 -27.75
CA THR A 558 6.72 22.52 -28.05
C THR A 558 5.85 22.15 -26.85
N LEU A 559 4.79 21.38 -27.07
CA LEU A 559 3.93 20.89 -26.00
C LEU A 559 4.73 20.08 -24.97
N PHE A 560 5.67 19.25 -25.44
CA PHE A 560 6.57 18.49 -24.55
C PHE A 560 7.45 19.40 -23.70
N GLN A 561 8.06 20.44 -24.28
CA GLN A 561 8.91 21.39 -23.54
C GLN A 561 8.10 22.18 -22.51
N VAL A 562 6.87 22.60 -22.85
CA VAL A 562 5.98 23.28 -21.91
C VAL A 562 5.58 22.34 -20.77
N ALA A 563 5.16 21.10 -21.09
CA ALA A 563 4.82 20.09 -20.09
C ALA A 563 6.00 19.72 -19.18
N LYS A 564 7.23 19.81 -19.68
CA LYS A 564 8.43 19.57 -18.90
C LYS A 564 8.73 20.73 -17.94
N ALA A 565 8.71 21.97 -18.44
CA ALA A 565 9.19 23.13 -17.69
C ALA A 565 8.11 23.87 -16.88
N TYR A 566 6.82 23.64 -17.14
CA TYR A 566 5.72 24.41 -16.54
C TYR A 566 4.61 23.52 -15.98
N SER A 567 3.86 24.06 -15.03
CA SER A 567 2.60 23.53 -14.54
C SER A 567 1.47 24.52 -14.86
N TRP A 568 0.29 23.97 -15.12
CA TRP A 568 -0.95 24.73 -15.28
C TRP A 568 -1.79 24.50 -14.04
N ARG A 569 -2.10 25.53 -13.26
CA ARG A 569 -2.94 25.43 -12.04
C ARG A 569 -3.75 26.70 -11.89
N ASN A 570 -4.99 26.61 -11.41
CA ASN A 570 -5.86 27.77 -11.19
C ASN A 570 -5.93 28.72 -12.39
N LYS A 571 -6.01 28.14 -13.61
CA LYS A 571 -6.01 28.86 -14.89
C LYS A 571 -4.77 29.76 -15.12
N ARG A 572 -3.63 29.41 -14.52
CA ARG A 572 -2.36 30.13 -14.63
C ARG A 572 -1.20 29.18 -14.90
N TRP A 573 -0.23 29.65 -15.67
CA TRP A 573 1.04 28.97 -15.89
C TRP A 573 2.02 29.35 -14.79
N SER A 574 2.69 28.33 -14.22
CA SER A 574 3.82 28.51 -13.30
C SER A 574 5.01 27.72 -13.81
N ARG A 575 6.21 28.29 -13.73
CA ARG A 575 7.44 27.54 -14.07
C ARG A 575 7.74 26.57 -12.93
N ASN A 576 8.12 25.35 -13.28
CA ASN A 576 8.50 24.35 -12.28
C ASN A 576 9.86 24.72 -11.69
N MET A 577 9.86 25.03 -10.40
CA MET A 577 11.04 25.49 -9.66
C MET A 577 11.22 24.63 -8.41
N ARG A 578 12.48 24.35 -8.05
CA ARG A 578 12.87 23.71 -6.80
C ARG A 578 14.10 24.42 -6.25
N ASN A 579 14.02 24.89 -5.00
CA ASN A 579 15.09 25.65 -4.34
C ASN A 579 15.61 26.82 -5.20
N GLY A 580 14.67 27.57 -5.81
CA GLY A 580 14.99 28.73 -6.66
C GLY A 580 15.60 28.39 -8.03
N ARG A 581 15.70 27.11 -8.42
CA ARG A 581 16.24 26.67 -9.72
C ARG A 581 15.18 25.96 -10.56
N PRO A 582 15.25 26.04 -11.90
CA PRO A 582 14.38 25.27 -12.78
C PRO A 582 14.45 23.78 -12.46
N HIS A 583 13.30 23.14 -12.35
CA HIS A 583 13.21 21.73 -11.99
C HIS A 583 12.12 21.05 -12.83
N ASP A 584 12.56 20.52 -13.96
CA ASP A 584 11.71 19.87 -14.94
C ASP A 584 10.88 18.72 -14.36
N ALA A 585 9.63 18.64 -14.79
CA ALA A 585 8.73 17.50 -14.58
C ALA A 585 8.98 16.41 -15.63
N VAL A 586 8.56 15.19 -15.32
CA VAL A 586 8.53 14.08 -16.27
C VAL A 586 7.21 14.13 -17.03
N VAL A 587 7.28 14.16 -18.37
CA VAL A 587 6.10 14.27 -19.24
C VAL A 587 5.52 12.89 -19.52
N ARG A 588 4.23 12.69 -19.25
CA ARG A 588 3.54 11.42 -19.53
C ARG A 588 2.55 11.63 -20.66
N ALA A 589 2.84 11.14 -21.86
CA ALA A 589 1.96 11.29 -23.00
C ALA A 589 0.98 10.11 -23.14
N PHE A 590 -0.29 10.43 -23.42
CA PHE A 590 -1.34 9.45 -23.72
C PHE A 590 -2.10 9.81 -25.01
N PRO A 591 -2.54 8.83 -25.81
CA PRO A 591 -2.31 7.39 -25.63
C PRO A 591 -0.85 7.02 -25.94
N ARG A 592 -0.35 5.97 -25.28
CA ARG A 592 0.93 5.36 -25.63
C ARG A 592 0.69 4.40 -26.81
N LEU A 593 1.03 4.84 -28.01
CA LEU A 593 0.91 4.06 -29.23
C LEU A 593 2.25 3.42 -29.58
N LYS A 594 2.19 2.24 -30.22
CA LYS A 594 3.35 1.52 -30.74
C LYS A 594 3.17 1.40 -32.25
N LEU A 595 4.28 1.47 -32.99
CA LEU A 595 4.28 1.14 -34.41
C LEU A 595 3.89 -0.33 -34.57
N THR A 596 2.97 -0.57 -35.49
CA THR A 596 2.40 -1.89 -35.79
C THR A 596 2.93 -2.44 -37.11
N GLY A 597 3.69 -1.64 -37.86
CA GLY A 597 4.17 -1.98 -39.20
C GLY A 597 3.08 -1.84 -40.27
N ASN A 598 1.91 -1.29 -39.90
CA ASN A 598 0.81 -0.97 -40.80
C ASN A 598 0.71 0.56 -40.87
N GLU A 599 1.03 1.13 -42.02
CA GLU A 599 1.14 2.58 -42.20
C GLU A 599 -0.15 3.33 -41.83
N GLU A 600 -1.31 2.78 -42.15
CA GLU A 600 -2.61 3.39 -41.84
C GLU A 600 -2.90 3.38 -40.33
N LYS A 601 -2.52 2.31 -39.62
CA LYS A 601 -2.68 2.22 -38.15
C LYS A 601 -1.63 3.04 -37.39
N ASP A 602 -0.50 3.31 -38.02
CA ASP A 602 0.63 4.03 -37.43
C ASP A 602 0.51 5.56 -37.59
N GLU A 603 -0.42 6.05 -38.42
CA GLU A 603 -0.69 7.49 -38.59
C GLU A 603 -1.02 8.21 -37.26
N ASP A 604 -1.78 7.58 -36.37
CA ASP A 604 -2.08 8.18 -35.06
C ASP A 604 -0.84 8.23 -34.14
N PHE A 605 0.11 7.30 -34.30
CA PHE A 605 1.40 7.38 -33.61
C PHE A 605 2.16 8.61 -34.09
N TYR A 606 2.31 8.79 -35.40
CA TYR A 606 3.01 9.94 -35.97
C TYR A 606 2.34 11.27 -35.60
N ARG A 607 1.00 11.32 -35.59
CA ARG A 607 0.24 12.48 -35.11
C ARG A 607 0.65 12.88 -33.71
N ILE A 608 0.69 11.93 -32.77
CA ILE A 608 1.06 12.22 -31.37
C ILE A 608 2.49 12.76 -31.29
N GLN A 609 3.43 12.17 -32.04
CA GLN A 609 4.82 12.63 -32.03
C GLN A 609 4.95 14.05 -32.57
N VAL A 610 4.28 14.36 -33.68
CA VAL A 610 4.25 15.73 -34.24
C VAL A 610 3.66 16.71 -33.22
N LEU A 611 2.53 16.38 -32.58
CA LEU A 611 1.91 17.25 -31.57
C LEU A 611 2.76 17.44 -30.31
N LEU A 612 3.57 16.46 -29.91
CA LEU A 612 4.47 16.62 -28.76
C LEU A 612 5.70 17.47 -29.09
N HIS A 613 6.26 17.29 -30.29
CA HIS A 613 7.60 17.75 -30.65
C HIS A 613 7.63 18.90 -31.64
N THR A 614 6.48 19.47 -32.01
CA THR A 614 6.39 20.72 -32.77
C THR A 614 5.67 21.80 -31.96
N ALA A 615 5.96 23.08 -32.26
CA ALA A 615 5.22 24.20 -31.72
C ALA A 615 4.00 24.48 -32.59
N TRP A 616 2.82 24.63 -31.99
CA TRP A 616 1.55 24.79 -32.71
C TRP A 616 0.48 25.49 -31.86
N ARG A 617 -0.56 26.01 -32.51
CA ARG A 617 -1.78 26.50 -31.84
C ARG A 617 -3.01 25.66 -32.21
N THR A 618 -3.04 25.11 -33.42
CA THR A 618 -4.04 24.13 -33.86
C THR A 618 -3.35 22.84 -34.34
N GLU A 619 -4.10 21.73 -34.44
CA GLU A 619 -3.53 20.50 -34.98
C GLU A 619 -3.24 20.61 -36.48
N GLU A 620 -4.01 21.42 -37.19
CA GLU A 620 -3.80 21.77 -38.59
C GLU A 620 -2.47 22.50 -38.79
N ASP A 621 -2.12 23.41 -37.87
CA ASP A 621 -0.81 24.08 -37.88
C ASP A 621 0.31 23.05 -37.72
N ALA A 622 0.13 22.08 -36.81
CA ALA A 622 1.09 21.04 -36.50
C ALA A 622 1.30 20.09 -37.70
N LYS A 623 0.20 19.67 -38.36
CA LYS A 623 0.25 18.84 -39.58
C LYS A 623 0.78 19.62 -40.76
N GLY A 624 0.47 20.91 -40.89
CA GLY A 624 0.84 21.72 -42.05
C GLY A 624 0.21 21.21 -43.36
N ALA A 625 0.88 21.46 -44.48
CA ALA A 625 0.41 21.10 -45.82
C ALA A 625 0.72 19.64 -46.23
N PHE A 626 1.03 18.76 -45.27
CA PHE A 626 1.36 17.37 -45.54
C PHE A 626 0.10 16.50 -45.62
N ASP A 627 0.07 15.59 -46.59
CA ASP A 627 -1.06 14.68 -46.79
C ASP A 627 -1.22 13.69 -45.62
N THR A 628 -0.10 13.23 -45.04
CA THR A 628 -0.05 12.27 -43.94
C THR A 628 0.71 12.81 -42.72
N TRP A 629 0.41 12.31 -41.53
CA TRP A 629 1.14 12.61 -40.30
C TRP A 629 2.54 12.02 -40.32
N LYS A 630 2.76 10.88 -40.98
CA LYS A 630 4.10 10.34 -41.23
C LYS A 630 4.99 11.33 -41.98
N ALA A 631 4.49 11.91 -43.08
CA ALA A 631 5.23 12.92 -43.83
C ALA A 631 5.52 14.17 -42.99
N ALA A 632 4.55 14.62 -42.18
CA ALA A 632 4.75 15.72 -41.24
C ALA A 632 5.82 15.39 -40.18
N PHE A 633 5.81 14.17 -39.65
CA PHE A 633 6.80 13.69 -38.68
C PHE A 633 8.20 13.70 -39.27
N GLU A 634 8.40 13.06 -40.43
CA GLU A 634 9.70 12.96 -41.10
C GLU A 634 10.26 14.34 -41.48
N ALA A 635 9.39 15.31 -41.81
CA ALA A 635 9.81 16.65 -42.18
C ALA A 635 10.04 17.60 -40.98
N ARG A 636 9.31 17.44 -39.88
CA ARG A 636 9.26 18.45 -38.79
C ARG A 636 9.80 17.98 -37.45
N VAL A 637 9.85 16.68 -37.19
CA VAL A 637 10.38 16.15 -35.93
C VAL A 637 11.84 15.74 -36.15
N PRO A 638 12.81 16.36 -35.45
CA PRO A 638 14.22 16.01 -35.62
C PRO A 638 14.48 14.52 -35.36
N ALA A 639 15.34 13.93 -36.20
CA ALA A 639 15.76 12.54 -36.06
C ALA A 639 16.37 12.29 -34.67
N GLY A 640 15.97 11.17 -34.03
CA GLY A 640 16.45 10.78 -32.70
C GLY A 640 15.68 11.34 -31.50
N LEU A 641 14.67 12.20 -31.70
CA LEU A 641 13.79 12.68 -30.60
C LEU A 641 12.82 11.62 -30.07
N VAL A 642 12.45 10.66 -30.93
CA VAL A 642 11.50 9.60 -30.60
C VAL A 642 12.25 8.27 -30.63
N PRO A 643 12.39 7.57 -29.50
CA PRO A 643 12.98 6.23 -29.48
C PRO A 643 12.16 5.29 -30.39
N VAL A 644 12.82 4.62 -31.33
CA VAL A 644 12.19 3.71 -32.30
C VAL A 644 11.57 2.47 -31.61
N GLU A 645 12.05 2.13 -30.42
CA GLU A 645 11.56 1.02 -29.61
C GLU A 645 10.86 1.56 -28.36
N ALA A 646 9.54 1.46 -28.30
CA ALA A 646 8.79 1.81 -27.11
C ALA A 646 9.23 0.90 -25.94
N MET A 647 9.85 1.48 -24.92
CA MET A 647 10.34 0.80 -23.71
C MET A 647 9.40 -0.27 -23.15
N GLU A 648 8.09 -0.06 -23.19
CA GLU A 648 7.10 -1.03 -22.68
C GLU A 648 7.14 -2.38 -23.42
N GLY A 649 7.48 -2.39 -24.71
CA GLY A 649 7.72 -3.62 -25.46
C GLY A 649 8.93 -4.37 -24.89
N ALA A 650 10.01 -3.65 -24.66
CA ALA A 650 11.23 -4.19 -24.09
C ALA A 650 11.06 -4.63 -22.62
N VAL A 651 10.19 -3.98 -21.82
CA VAL A 651 9.81 -4.47 -20.48
C VAL A 651 9.05 -5.80 -20.57
N ALA A 652 8.09 -5.92 -21.50
CA ALA A 652 7.32 -7.14 -21.67
C ALA A 652 8.19 -8.30 -22.17
N GLU A 653 9.10 -8.03 -23.10
CA GLU A 653 10.11 -8.97 -23.57
C GLU A 653 11.05 -9.39 -22.45
N ALA A 654 11.56 -8.43 -21.66
CA ALA A 654 12.36 -8.70 -20.48
C ALA A 654 11.61 -9.55 -19.45
N ALA A 655 10.31 -9.29 -19.23
CA ALA A 655 9.47 -10.09 -18.34
C ALA A 655 9.31 -11.53 -18.87
N ALA A 656 9.15 -11.70 -20.18
CA ALA A 656 9.04 -13.01 -20.81
C ALA A 656 10.37 -13.79 -20.73
N GLU A 657 11.51 -13.15 -21.04
CA GLU A 657 12.85 -13.75 -20.85
C GLU A 657 13.03 -14.24 -19.40
N MET A 658 12.67 -13.40 -18.43
CA MET A 658 12.79 -13.72 -17.01
C MET A 658 11.87 -14.85 -16.56
N ALA A 659 10.64 -14.90 -17.07
CA ALA A 659 9.69 -15.97 -16.76
C ALA A 659 10.22 -17.33 -17.27
N VAL A 660 10.88 -17.35 -18.42
CA VAL A 660 11.56 -18.56 -18.94
C VAL A 660 12.72 -18.96 -18.02
N GLU A 661 13.53 -18.00 -17.55
CA GLU A 661 14.62 -18.28 -16.60
C GLU A 661 14.11 -18.81 -15.26
N GLU A 662 13.05 -18.23 -14.70
CA GLU A 662 12.45 -18.69 -13.44
C GLU A 662 11.80 -20.07 -13.59
N ALA A 663 11.20 -20.34 -14.75
CA ALA A 663 10.67 -21.66 -15.09
C ALA A 663 11.75 -22.74 -15.16
N LEU A 664 13.04 -22.42 -15.32
CA LEU A 664 14.13 -23.41 -15.25
C LEU A 664 14.37 -23.97 -13.85
N PHE A 665 13.79 -23.36 -12.82
CA PHE A 665 13.99 -23.75 -11.43
C PHE A 665 12.70 -24.29 -10.83
N GLU A 666 12.75 -25.50 -10.27
CA GLU A 666 11.65 -26.05 -9.48
C GLU A 666 11.90 -25.81 -7.98
N PRO A 667 10.83 -25.57 -7.20
CA PRO A 667 10.92 -25.75 -5.76
C PRO A 667 11.37 -27.19 -5.48
N PRO A 668 12.20 -27.42 -4.45
CA PRO A 668 12.63 -28.77 -4.10
C PRO A 668 11.42 -29.67 -3.82
N GLU A 669 11.44 -30.90 -4.35
CA GLU A 669 10.53 -31.95 -3.91
C GLU A 669 10.95 -32.37 -2.50
N GLU A 670 10.18 -31.98 -1.49
CA GLU A 670 10.28 -32.59 -0.16
C GLU A 670 8.96 -33.31 0.14
N PRO A 671 9.01 -34.54 0.71
CA PRO A 671 7.83 -35.15 1.32
C PRO A 671 7.30 -34.19 2.39
N GLU A 672 6.00 -34.28 2.69
CA GLU A 672 5.32 -33.55 3.78
C GLU A 672 5.96 -33.90 5.14
N ALA A 673 7.18 -33.43 5.37
CA ALA A 673 7.84 -33.45 6.65
C ALA A 673 7.20 -32.34 7.46
N GLU A 674 6.67 -32.72 8.63
CA GLU A 674 6.19 -31.82 9.67
C GLU A 674 7.12 -30.62 9.74
N VAL A 675 6.58 -29.47 9.35
CA VAL A 675 7.17 -28.18 9.65
C VAL A 675 7.37 -28.19 11.17
N ASP A 676 8.62 -28.04 11.63
CA ASP A 676 8.91 -27.87 13.06
C ASP A 676 7.89 -26.89 13.63
N ALA A 677 6.99 -27.42 14.45
CA ALA A 677 5.78 -26.76 14.93
C ALA A 677 6.07 -25.63 15.94
N GLU A 678 7.34 -25.27 16.12
CA GLU A 678 7.78 -24.33 17.15
C GLU A 678 7.55 -22.84 16.79
N VAL A 679 7.11 -22.50 15.56
CA VAL A 679 7.01 -21.07 15.13
C VAL A 679 5.71 -20.70 14.39
N MET A 680 4.66 -21.52 14.41
CA MET A 680 3.37 -21.12 13.85
C MET A 680 2.26 -21.24 14.90
N GLU A 681 1.90 -20.11 15.49
CA GLU A 681 0.76 -20.03 16.40
C GLU A 681 -0.52 -20.50 15.67
N GLN A 682 -1.38 -21.24 16.39
CA GLN A 682 -2.55 -21.93 15.83
C GLN A 682 -3.52 -20.99 15.09
N TRP A 683 -3.56 -19.70 15.43
CA TRP A 683 -4.36 -18.71 14.70
C TRP A 683 -3.82 -18.42 13.30
N MET A 684 -2.51 -18.54 13.06
CA MET A 684 -1.89 -18.39 11.75
C MET A 684 -2.15 -19.61 10.85
N ALA A 685 -2.27 -20.80 11.43
CA ALA A 685 -2.76 -22.00 10.74
C ALA A 685 -4.24 -21.86 10.36
N LEU A 686 -5.08 -21.35 11.27
CA LEU A 686 -6.49 -21.01 11.02
C LEU A 686 -6.67 -19.92 9.95
N ALA A 687 -5.82 -18.89 9.95
CA ALA A 687 -5.86 -17.84 8.92
C ALA A 687 -5.47 -18.38 7.53
N ARG A 688 -4.59 -19.39 7.45
CA ARG A 688 -4.20 -20.05 6.19
C ARG A 688 -5.25 -20.99 5.61
N MET A 689 -6.19 -21.46 6.45
CA MET A 689 -7.25 -22.38 6.01
C MET A 689 -8.26 -21.71 5.07
N GLY A 690 -8.28 -20.37 4.99
CA GLY A 690 -9.23 -19.63 4.16
C GLY A 690 -10.68 -19.85 4.59
N PRO A 691 -11.65 -19.22 3.93
CA PRO A 691 -13.06 -19.26 4.33
C PRO A 691 -13.72 -20.66 4.25
N ASN A 692 -13.07 -21.62 3.59
CA ASN A 692 -13.60 -22.98 3.38
C ASN A 692 -12.75 -24.09 4.03
N GLY A 693 -11.69 -23.76 4.76
CA GLY A 693 -10.89 -24.79 5.42
C GLY A 693 -11.63 -25.37 6.63
N GLN A 694 -11.75 -26.69 6.68
CA GLN A 694 -12.36 -27.39 7.80
C GLN A 694 -11.35 -27.45 8.95
N ALA A 695 -11.54 -26.61 9.97
CA ALA A 695 -10.88 -26.78 11.26
C ALA A 695 -11.66 -27.79 12.10
N GLU A 696 -10.98 -28.77 12.70
CA GLU A 696 -11.59 -29.59 13.75
C GLU A 696 -12.01 -28.68 14.92
N ARG A 697 -13.23 -28.90 15.41
CA ARG A 697 -13.82 -28.10 16.48
C ARG A 697 -13.15 -28.50 17.81
N VAL A 698 -12.11 -27.78 18.21
CA VAL A 698 -11.42 -28.04 19.50
C VAL A 698 -12.17 -27.34 20.63
N GLU A 699 -12.50 -28.07 21.70
CA GLU A 699 -13.12 -27.51 22.91
C GLU A 699 -12.15 -26.56 23.65
N LEU A 700 -12.64 -25.35 23.98
CA LEU A 700 -11.94 -24.41 24.86
C LEU A 700 -11.65 -25.08 26.22
N GLY A 701 -10.41 -24.99 26.70
CA GLY A 701 -9.94 -25.65 27.93
C GLY A 701 -9.20 -26.97 27.71
N ARG A 702 -9.10 -27.45 26.46
CA ARG A 702 -8.36 -28.67 26.10
C ARG A 702 -7.27 -28.45 25.04
N ARG A 703 -7.05 -27.20 24.62
CA ARG A 703 -5.96 -26.87 23.68
C ARG A 703 -4.62 -27.06 24.39
N GLU A 704 -3.57 -27.43 23.66
CA GLU A 704 -2.22 -27.48 24.24
C GLU A 704 -1.83 -26.17 24.92
N MET A 705 -2.22 -25.01 24.40
CA MET A 705 -2.00 -23.72 25.08
C MET A 705 -2.79 -23.56 26.40
N ASP A 706 -3.96 -24.17 26.52
CA ASP A 706 -4.76 -24.14 27.74
C ASP A 706 -4.19 -25.10 28.80
N LEU A 707 -3.53 -26.18 28.36
CA LEU A 707 -2.93 -27.22 29.19
C LEU A 707 -1.45 -26.94 29.53
N ALA A 708 -0.73 -26.23 28.67
CA ALA A 708 0.68 -25.89 28.82
C ALA A 708 0.90 -24.55 29.53
N TYR A 709 -0.12 -23.70 29.62
CA TYR A 709 -0.09 -22.46 30.39
C TYR A 709 -0.60 -22.72 31.81
N ASP A 710 0.22 -22.47 32.82
CA ASP A 710 -0.21 -22.55 34.22
C ASP A 710 -1.09 -21.34 34.56
N TRP A 711 -2.39 -21.49 34.33
CA TRP A 711 -3.38 -20.49 34.69
C TRP A 711 -3.39 -20.16 36.19
N GLN A 712 -2.77 -20.97 37.07
CA GLN A 712 -2.65 -20.65 38.49
C GLN A 712 -1.69 -19.48 38.75
N GLU A 713 -0.65 -19.28 37.93
CA GLU A 713 0.25 -18.12 38.07
C GLU A 713 -0.44 -16.81 37.66
N SER A 714 -1.24 -16.84 36.59
CA SER A 714 -2.06 -15.69 36.16
C SER A 714 -3.24 -15.40 37.10
N ALA A 715 -3.75 -16.41 37.80
CA ALA A 715 -4.80 -16.24 38.81
C ALA A 715 -4.33 -15.37 39.99
N GLY A 716 -3.02 -15.33 40.28
CA GLY A 716 -2.45 -14.50 41.34
C GLY A 716 -2.57 -12.99 41.09
N ALA A 717 -2.60 -12.54 39.83
CA ALA A 717 -2.70 -11.13 39.46
C ALA A 717 -4.12 -10.55 39.62
N TYR A 718 -5.14 -11.41 39.56
CA TYR A 718 -6.55 -11.02 39.68
C TYR A 718 -7.12 -11.24 41.10
N GLY A 719 -6.26 -11.71 42.01
CA GLY A 719 -6.67 -12.21 43.32
C GLY A 719 -7.53 -13.46 43.21
N ASP A 720 -7.69 -14.17 44.32
CA ASP A 720 -8.65 -15.27 44.35
C ASP A 720 -10.08 -14.73 44.20
N ILE A 721 -11.04 -15.62 43.91
CA ILE A 721 -12.44 -15.23 43.78
C ILE A 721 -12.97 -14.54 45.05
N THR A 722 -12.31 -14.79 46.20
CA THR A 722 -12.56 -14.14 47.49
C THR A 722 -12.11 -12.68 47.49
N THR A 723 -10.96 -12.37 46.90
CA THR A 723 -10.40 -11.03 46.71
C THR A 723 -11.23 -10.22 45.71
N LEU A 724 -11.64 -10.85 44.60
CA LEU A 724 -12.56 -10.25 43.63
C LEU A 724 -13.94 -10.00 44.25
N ARG A 725 -14.45 -10.97 45.04
CA ARG A 725 -15.69 -10.81 45.80
C ARG A 725 -15.56 -9.77 46.91
N HIS A 726 -14.41 -9.62 47.55
CA HIS A 726 -14.15 -8.61 48.59
C HIS A 726 -14.05 -7.22 47.98
N PHE A 727 -13.39 -7.05 46.84
CA PHE A 727 -13.40 -5.81 46.07
C PHE A 727 -14.83 -5.43 45.66
N ILE A 728 -15.58 -6.37 45.09
CA ILE A 728 -16.99 -6.18 44.72
C ILE A 728 -17.87 -5.94 45.96
N SER A 729 -17.62 -6.62 47.10
CA SER A 729 -18.40 -6.45 48.33
C SER A 729 -18.08 -5.14 49.04
N THR A 730 -16.85 -4.64 48.95
CA THR A 730 -16.45 -3.34 49.51
C THR A 730 -17.04 -2.20 48.67
N GLN A 731 -17.09 -2.35 47.35
CA GLN A 731 -17.79 -1.43 46.44
C GLN A 731 -19.31 -1.49 46.62
N LYS A 732 -19.89 -2.68 46.84
CA LYS A 732 -21.34 -2.83 47.14
C LYS A 732 -21.70 -2.33 48.54
N ALA A 733 -20.86 -2.51 49.55
CA ALA A 733 -21.08 -2.06 50.93
C ALA A 733 -21.02 -0.52 51.08
N LEU A 734 -20.34 0.19 50.16
CA LEU A 734 -20.41 1.65 50.04
C LEU A 734 -21.73 2.15 49.44
N HIS A 735 -22.57 1.26 48.89
CA HIS A 735 -23.84 1.63 48.23
C HIS A 735 -25.09 0.98 48.84
N VAL A 736 -24.95 0.09 49.83
CA VAL A 736 -26.08 -0.52 50.53
C VAL A 736 -25.71 -0.77 51.99
N ALA A 737 -25.41 0.30 52.74
CA ALA A 737 -25.53 0.26 54.20
C ALA A 737 -27.00 0.50 54.56
N ALA A 738 -27.84 -0.52 54.31
CA ALA A 738 -29.15 -0.78 54.92
C ALA A 738 -29.76 -2.02 54.25
N ASP A 739 -29.32 -3.22 54.66
CA ASP A 739 -30.15 -4.26 55.31
C ASP A 739 -31.69 -4.10 55.15
N ASP A 740 -32.50 -5.11 54.85
CA ASP A 740 -32.40 -6.56 55.10
C ASP A 740 -33.42 -7.34 54.23
N ASP A 741 -33.21 -8.65 54.18
CA ASP A 741 -33.96 -9.74 53.57
C ASP A 741 -35.50 -9.64 53.47
N ILE A 742 -36.04 -10.04 52.31
CA ILE A 742 -37.36 -10.68 52.24
C ILE A 742 -37.17 -12.12 51.73
N VAL A 743 -37.21 -13.05 52.68
CA VAL A 743 -37.61 -14.44 52.45
C VAL A 743 -39.04 -14.44 51.91
N VAL A 744 -39.28 -14.99 50.72
CA VAL A 744 -40.64 -15.28 50.26
C VAL A 744 -40.95 -16.72 50.62
N ASP A 745 -41.61 -16.88 51.76
CA ASP A 745 -42.29 -18.11 52.18
C ASP A 745 -43.39 -18.52 51.18
N ASP A 746 -43.70 -19.83 51.16
CA ASP A 746 -44.75 -20.54 50.42
C ASP A 746 -45.71 -19.66 49.58
N VAL A 747 -45.41 -19.56 48.29
CA VAL A 747 -46.31 -18.94 47.32
C VAL A 747 -47.54 -19.84 47.14
N VAL A 748 -48.65 -19.46 47.78
CA VAL A 748 -49.95 -20.08 47.54
C VAL A 748 -50.49 -19.58 46.19
N TYR A 749 -50.40 -20.42 45.17
CA TYR A 749 -50.93 -20.12 43.85
C TYR A 749 -52.47 -20.12 43.88
N THR A 750 -53.07 -19.14 43.20
CA THR A 750 -54.51 -19.20 42.89
C THR A 750 -54.81 -20.43 42.02
N PRO A 751 -56.04 -20.98 42.03
CA PRO A 751 -56.40 -22.13 41.20
C PRO A 751 -56.09 -21.92 39.71
N GLU A 752 -56.23 -20.69 39.21
CA GLU A 752 -55.88 -20.31 37.84
C GLU A 752 -54.37 -20.33 37.59
N GLN A 753 -53.56 -19.81 38.51
CA GLN A 753 -52.08 -19.82 38.42
C GLN A 753 -51.53 -21.25 38.53
N GLN A 754 -52.08 -22.06 39.43
CA GLN A 754 -51.70 -23.47 39.56
C GLN A 754 -52.13 -24.26 38.31
N GLY A 755 -53.29 -23.94 37.73
CA GLY A 755 -53.74 -24.50 36.46
C GLY A 755 -52.79 -24.20 35.30
N LEU A 756 -52.23 -22.98 35.26
CA LEU A 756 -51.26 -22.58 34.23
C LEU A 756 -49.92 -23.33 34.38
N ILE A 757 -49.43 -23.48 35.61
CA ILE A 757 -48.21 -24.23 35.91
C ILE A 757 -48.37 -25.71 35.51
N ASN A 758 -49.52 -26.31 35.84
CA ASN A 758 -49.80 -27.70 35.49
C ASN A 758 -49.89 -27.89 33.96
N LEU A 759 -50.49 -26.95 33.24
CA LEU A 759 -50.59 -26.98 31.77
C LEU A 759 -49.20 -26.95 31.10
N VAL A 760 -48.31 -26.09 31.60
CA VAL A 760 -46.92 -25.99 31.12
C VAL A 760 -46.16 -27.28 31.42
N GLN A 761 -46.36 -27.86 32.61
CA GLN A 761 -45.70 -29.10 33.01
C GLN A 761 -46.18 -30.31 32.18
N GLU A 762 -47.47 -30.39 31.85
CA GLU A 762 -48.01 -31.44 30.96
C GLU A 762 -47.48 -31.34 29.53
N GLN A 763 -47.30 -30.14 29.00
CA GLN A 763 -46.71 -29.93 27.66
C GLN A 763 -45.23 -30.32 27.62
N ILE A 764 -44.49 -29.98 28.67
CA ILE A 764 -43.08 -30.40 28.82
C ILE A 764 -42.98 -31.94 28.86
N ASN A 765 -43.89 -32.59 29.58
CA ASN A 765 -43.90 -34.05 29.68
C ASN A 765 -44.35 -34.73 28.37
N ALA A 766 -45.29 -34.14 27.63
CA ALA A 766 -45.70 -34.62 26.31
C ALA A 766 -44.58 -34.53 25.26
N LEU A 767 -43.83 -33.42 25.27
CA LEU A 767 -42.65 -33.22 24.41
C LEU A 767 -41.53 -34.22 24.74
N ARG A 768 -41.29 -34.48 26.03
CA ARG A 768 -40.30 -35.46 26.48
C ARG A 768 -40.63 -36.90 26.09
N ASN A 769 -41.92 -37.22 25.95
CA ASN A 769 -42.39 -38.56 25.58
C ASN A 769 -42.70 -38.73 24.09
N GLY A 770 -42.34 -37.75 23.25
CA GLY A 770 -42.41 -37.87 21.79
C GLY A 770 -43.83 -37.87 21.19
N ALA A 771 -44.85 -37.43 21.95
CA ALA A 771 -46.20 -37.27 21.41
C ALA A 771 -46.39 -35.83 20.89
N PRO A 772 -47.09 -35.61 19.75
CA PRO A 772 -47.37 -34.26 19.28
C PRO A 772 -48.31 -33.55 20.28
N PRO A 773 -48.14 -32.24 20.53
CA PRO A 773 -49.00 -31.52 21.46
C PRO A 773 -50.43 -31.57 20.93
N ARG A 774 -51.37 -32.11 21.71
CA ARG A 774 -52.78 -32.18 21.31
C ARG A 774 -53.30 -30.76 21.09
N GLY A 775 -53.86 -30.53 19.91
CA GLY A 775 -54.47 -29.25 19.55
C GLY A 775 -55.73 -28.98 20.37
N HIS A 776 -55.79 -27.80 20.98
CA HIS A 776 -56.98 -26.98 21.12
C HIS A 776 -56.55 -25.54 21.49
N ASP A 777 -57.41 -24.57 21.16
CA ASP A 777 -57.25 -23.10 21.15
C ASP A 777 -56.76 -22.39 22.43
N ALA A 778 -56.13 -23.08 23.38
CA ALA A 778 -55.66 -22.55 24.66
C ALA A 778 -54.12 -22.54 24.75
N VAL A 779 -53.43 -22.04 23.72
CA VAL A 779 -52.01 -21.66 23.85
C VAL A 779 -51.96 -20.23 24.40
N PRO A 780 -51.45 -19.97 25.62
CA PRO A 780 -51.25 -18.61 26.08
C PRO A 780 -50.13 -18.00 25.24
N LYS A 781 -50.50 -17.17 24.25
CA LYS A 781 -49.54 -16.55 23.34
C LYS A 781 -48.76 -15.41 23.99
N ARG A 782 -49.20 -14.92 25.16
CA ARG A 782 -48.56 -13.86 25.92
C ARG A 782 -48.93 -13.97 27.40
N VAL A 783 -47.93 -13.88 28.28
CA VAL A 783 -48.12 -13.72 29.73
C VAL A 783 -47.56 -12.37 30.11
N GLN A 784 -48.39 -11.48 30.65
CA GLN A 784 -47.95 -10.23 31.25
C GLN A 784 -48.03 -10.36 32.77
N ILE A 785 -46.87 -10.29 33.41
CA ILE A 785 -46.76 -10.21 34.86
C ILE A 785 -46.71 -8.72 35.20
N GLN A 786 -47.80 -8.18 35.72
CA GLN A 786 -47.82 -6.84 36.32
C GLN A 786 -47.76 -6.99 37.83
N GLY A 787 -46.64 -6.59 38.42
CA GLY A 787 -46.60 -6.25 39.84
C GLY A 787 -47.02 -4.79 39.98
N SER A 788 -48.11 -4.52 40.70
CA SER A 788 -48.34 -3.18 41.26
C SER A 788 -47.51 -3.08 42.54
N LEU A 789 -46.57 -2.13 42.58
CA LEU A 789 -45.91 -1.77 43.83
C LEU A 789 -46.92 -1.01 44.68
N ALA A 790 -47.35 -1.62 45.79
CA ALA A 790 -47.92 -0.93 46.95
C ALA A 790 -46.84 -0.78 48.00
#